data_AF-A0A7S2E1D3-F1
#
_entry.id   AF-A0A7S2E1D3-F1
#
_cell.length_a   1.000
_cell.length_b   1.000
_cell.length_c   1.000
_cell.angle_alpha   90.00
_cell.angle_beta   90.00
_cell.angle_gamma   90.00
#
_symmetry.space_group_name_H-M   'P 1'
#
loop_
_entity.id
_entity.type
_entity.pdbx_description
1 polymer ?
#
loop_
_entity_poly.entity_id
_entity_poly.type
_entity_poly.pdbx_seq_one_letter_code
_entity_poly.pdbx_strand_id
1 'polypeptide(L)'
;QEQEQEQEEEMEQEEEQDFVKKKYARDDEGPSYWPVKSLNTADLSAIGSKTPQGFYRMSEFGVLLKLTESPKKLKFPGEFLVSSNFFKLKWSFKTYRRVKNVIMYLDWVPKLSDVAAHTRDLKANPLTSDAKAKLKRAVELLDLTDSKTFRLEELQVALSAADLDPSTPAMVAICEQVMAKFGTNDGTIGAETVYKLFEEEALLHNQTGRYVVVLSLLEAEMLRGVMHQRPGLFDWPTADKEKGAAATAAVASCALGTGGTFLDSSAGHKFASPYQQMAQHQCLRFFNSETDFQDPQLTSVLRGLSASPGDDRVDFFLQVREVRRRKDQDLVNTSLMAHGILTTPTEFHLLEVRALVAKVRYCVQKQGMLAMDAFRAFDSSHLNILGCKELWGGLTYLGLEVTDSEIHSLVRAIDSNKDGFVSSDDFKKAFHVDRGNIPTELGGARRMSAAAAAGIDMRSTVDCLQDLRQISSLRLQDLVVPPRGPIKELSELIKKTTIKRASLPPDLEMKDLEGIKVKLHVHDKFGEVWNSKETGARSVVTVWAPTIMTSLVKLNKERVCLGHYAYPDTKEPPKHRRMPPLVIEVTDTLVLHVGGKMGAASTKLHPVIDGLMPFPIRFRQVWNTIGKRTEKHLYVWQPIPPSQDFVCLGSVCTPNDDPPELSAVRCIPTRWCKPAKNKPKLIWSDAGTGGKKGAVWVVNEMGLMVATRGHDPPTEAYHDLHTQRFFLQAADFALLTGKDVKKGTGVTGGGVSKTTPKRTSIFPSRR
;
A
#
# COMPACT_ATOMS: atom_id res chain seq x y z
N GLN A 1 9.70 6.23 -45.06
CA GLN A 1 9.34 5.01 -45.79
C GLN A 1 10.44 3.97 -45.73
N GLU A 2 11.56 4.03 -46.45
CA GLU A 2 12.62 3.00 -46.29
C GLU A 2 13.24 3.00 -44.88
N GLN A 3 13.55 4.17 -44.31
CA GLN A 3 14.02 4.27 -42.92
C GLN A 3 12.98 3.89 -41.86
N GLU A 4 11.69 3.99 -42.18
CA GLU A 4 10.63 3.55 -41.26
C GLU A 4 10.46 2.03 -41.33
N GLN A 5 10.61 1.44 -42.53
CA GLN A 5 10.64 -0.02 -42.70
C GLN A 5 11.87 -0.65 -42.06
N GLU A 6 13.05 -0.03 -42.18
CA GLU A 6 14.26 -0.51 -41.51
C GLU A 6 14.15 -0.40 -39.98
N GLN A 7 13.53 0.67 -39.45
CA GLN A 7 13.25 0.78 -38.01
C GLN A 7 12.19 -0.23 -37.53
N GLU A 8 11.16 -0.51 -38.33
CA GLU A 8 10.18 -1.56 -38.04
C GLU A 8 10.83 -2.95 -38.08
N GLU A 9 11.69 -3.24 -39.05
CA GLU A 9 12.42 -4.51 -39.16
C GLU A 9 13.47 -4.68 -38.05
N GLU A 10 14.19 -3.62 -37.67
CA GLU A 10 15.13 -3.64 -36.54
C GLU A 10 14.38 -3.83 -35.21
N MET A 11 13.23 -3.17 -35.01
CA MET A 11 12.37 -3.41 -33.85
C MET A 11 11.81 -4.84 -33.85
N GLU A 12 11.39 -5.39 -34.99
CA GLU A 12 10.93 -6.78 -35.09
C GLU A 12 12.07 -7.79 -34.81
N GLN A 13 13.30 -7.49 -35.22
CA GLN A 13 14.48 -8.33 -34.97
C GLN A 13 14.94 -8.26 -33.51
N GLU A 14 14.90 -7.10 -32.86
CA GLU A 14 15.11 -6.98 -31.41
C GLU A 14 13.99 -7.69 -30.63
N GLU A 15 12.74 -7.61 -31.10
CA GLU A 15 11.60 -8.35 -30.52
C GLU A 15 11.75 -9.87 -30.61
N GLU A 16 12.49 -10.43 -31.58
CA GLU A 16 12.75 -11.88 -31.65
C GLU A 16 13.85 -12.37 -30.69
N GLN A 17 14.75 -11.49 -30.24
CA GLN A 17 15.93 -11.87 -29.44
C GLN A 17 15.62 -12.08 -27.95
N ASP A 18 14.60 -11.42 -27.39
CA ASP A 18 14.26 -11.50 -25.96
C ASP A 18 13.32 -12.67 -25.58
N PHE A 19 12.73 -13.40 -26.53
CA PHE A 19 11.81 -14.50 -26.22
C PHE A 19 12.52 -15.85 -26.20
N VAL A 20 12.40 -16.57 -25.08
CA VAL A 20 12.75 -18.01 -25.01
C VAL A 20 11.93 -18.76 -26.08
N LYS A 21 12.58 -19.24 -27.15
CA LYS A 21 11.96 -19.98 -28.26
C LYS A 21 11.40 -21.33 -27.78
N LYS A 22 10.18 -21.33 -27.23
CA LYS A 22 9.40 -22.54 -26.98
C LYS A 22 8.87 -23.12 -28.31
N LYS A 23 8.92 -24.44 -28.45
CA LYS A 23 8.47 -25.15 -29.66
C LYS A 23 6.94 -25.25 -29.69
N TYR A 24 6.27 -24.14 -30.01
CA TYR A 24 4.81 -24.09 -30.18
C TYR A 24 4.39 -24.91 -31.39
N ALA A 25 3.41 -25.79 -31.22
CA ALA A 25 2.87 -26.54 -32.35
C ALA A 25 1.71 -25.76 -33.00
N ARG A 26 1.39 -26.08 -34.26
CA ARG A 26 0.35 -25.39 -35.07
C ARG A 26 -0.66 -26.35 -35.71
N ASP A 27 -0.61 -27.63 -35.34
CA ASP A 27 -1.52 -28.64 -35.86
C ASP A 27 -2.97 -28.35 -35.46
N ASP A 28 -3.91 -28.64 -36.36
CA ASP A 28 -5.35 -28.48 -36.10
C ASP A 28 -5.77 -27.04 -35.70
N GLU A 29 -5.13 -25.99 -36.24
CA GLU A 29 -5.56 -24.58 -36.08
C GLU A 29 -6.74 -24.18 -36.97
N GLY A 30 -7.18 -25.06 -37.89
CA GLY A 30 -8.28 -24.78 -38.81
C GLY A 30 -9.62 -24.54 -38.11
N PRO A 31 -10.49 -23.68 -38.68
CA PRO A 31 -11.77 -23.32 -38.09
C PRO A 31 -12.77 -24.49 -38.15
N SER A 32 -13.52 -24.64 -37.06
CA SER A 32 -14.68 -25.52 -36.94
C SER A 32 -15.94 -24.72 -37.25
N TYR A 33 -16.67 -25.11 -38.29
CA TYR A 33 -17.92 -24.46 -38.66
C TYR A 33 -19.09 -25.00 -37.83
N TRP A 34 -20.01 -24.12 -37.48
CA TRP A 34 -21.22 -24.47 -36.74
C TRP A 34 -22.45 -23.73 -37.30
N PRO A 35 -23.66 -24.32 -37.21
CA PRO A 35 -24.85 -23.75 -37.82
C PRO A 35 -25.42 -22.61 -36.98
N VAL A 36 -25.65 -21.43 -37.56
CA VAL A 36 -26.17 -20.23 -36.84
C VAL A 36 -27.44 -20.53 -36.04
N LYS A 37 -28.36 -21.35 -36.57
CA LYS A 37 -29.60 -21.78 -35.89
C LYS A 37 -29.39 -22.42 -34.52
N SER A 38 -28.17 -22.93 -34.25
CA SER A 38 -27.85 -23.48 -32.93
C SER A 38 -27.85 -22.42 -31.84
N LEU A 39 -27.68 -21.12 -32.16
CA LEU A 39 -27.74 -20.02 -31.19
C LEU A 39 -29.07 -19.93 -30.42
N ASN A 40 -30.13 -20.62 -30.84
CA ASN A 40 -31.39 -20.73 -30.09
C ASN A 40 -31.33 -21.69 -28.89
N THR A 41 -30.19 -22.37 -28.70
CA THR A 41 -30.01 -23.37 -27.64
C THR A 41 -28.68 -23.17 -26.92
N ALA A 42 -28.74 -22.96 -25.60
CA ALA A 42 -27.59 -23.01 -24.70
C ALA A 42 -27.67 -24.27 -23.82
N ASP A 43 -27.49 -25.45 -24.43
CA ASP A 43 -27.35 -26.68 -23.63
C ASP A 43 -25.93 -26.78 -23.07
N LEU A 44 -25.74 -26.16 -21.90
CA LEU A 44 -24.50 -26.17 -21.13
C LEU A 44 -24.61 -27.11 -19.91
N SER A 45 -25.51 -28.08 -19.95
CA SER A 45 -25.88 -28.90 -18.78
C SER A 45 -24.75 -29.79 -18.26
N ALA A 46 -23.72 -30.10 -19.06
CA ALA A 46 -22.58 -30.92 -18.67
C ALA A 46 -21.20 -30.24 -18.92
N ILE A 47 -20.24 -30.50 -18.02
CA ILE A 47 -18.82 -30.12 -18.19
C ILE A 47 -18.24 -30.89 -19.39
N GLY A 48 -17.57 -30.20 -20.30
CA GLY A 48 -17.07 -30.81 -21.55
C GLY A 48 -18.16 -31.18 -22.56
N SER A 49 -19.39 -30.67 -22.39
CA SER A 49 -20.47 -30.88 -23.35
C SER A 49 -20.08 -30.34 -24.73
N LYS A 50 -20.21 -31.17 -25.76
CA LYS A 50 -20.03 -30.74 -27.16
C LYS A 50 -21.27 -29.95 -27.56
N THR A 51 -21.29 -28.66 -27.27
CA THR A 51 -22.33 -27.77 -27.78
C THR A 51 -22.25 -27.74 -29.32
N PRO A 52 -23.38 -27.60 -30.04
CA PRO A 52 -23.37 -27.54 -31.50
C PRO A 52 -22.51 -26.39 -32.08
N GLN A 53 -22.33 -25.31 -31.31
CA GLN A 53 -21.48 -24.16 -31.63
C GLN A 53 -20.00 -24.41 -31.30
N GLY A 54 -19.71 -25.40 -30.45
CA GLY A 54 -18.38 -25.59 -29.87
C GLY A 54 -18.03 -24.52 -28.83
N PHE A 55 -19.02 -23.88 -28.19
CA PHE A 55 -18.83 -23.01 -27.03
C PHE A 55 -18.69 -23.87 -25.76
N TYR A 56 -17.76 -23.49 -24.89
CA TYR A 56 -17.55 -24.14 -23.59
C TYR A 56 -17.37 -23.10 -22.50
N ARG A 57 -17.55 -23.48 -21.23
CA ARG A 57 -17.42 -22.53 -20.10
C ARG A 57 -16.01 -22.00 -20.00
N MET A 58 -15.85 -20.70 -19.79
CA MET A 58 -14.54 -20.09 -19.58
C MET A 58 -13.79 -20.73 -18.40
N SER A 59 -14.52 -21.22 -17.40
CA SER A 59 -13.95 -21.96 -16.25
C SER A 59 -13.28 -23.29 -16.60
N GLU A 60 -13.48 -23.81 -17.81
CA GLU A 60 -12.82 -25.02 -18.30
C GLU A 60 -11.49 -24.70 -19.01
N PHE A 61 -11.25 -23.44 -19.38
CA PHE A 61 -10.04 -22.99 -20.05
C PHE A 61 -8.82 -23.10 -19.13
N GLY A 62 -7.73 -23.61 -19.69
CA GLY A 62 -6.41 -23.62 -19.07
C GLY A 62 -5.35 -23.85 -20.14
N VAL A 63 -4.11 -23.46 -19.88
CA VAL A 63 -3.01 -23.57 -20.84
C VAL A 63 -1.97 -24.56 -20.33
N LEU A 64 -1.36 -25.32 -21.23
CA LEU A 64 -0.29 -26.25 -20.89
C LEU A 64 1.06 -25.56 -20.99
N LEU A 65 1.80 -25.50 -19.89
CA LEU A 65 3.15 -24.91 -19.83
C LEU A 65 4.25 -25.93 -19.59
N LYS A 66 3.95 -27.00 -18.87
CA LYS A 66 4.84 -28.13 -18.63
C LYS A 66 4.05 -29.42 -18.73
N LEU A 67 4.63 -30.46 -19.34
CA LEU A 67 3.97 -31.78 -19.44
C LEU A 67 3.78 -32.44 -18.07
N THR A 68 4.52 -32.00 -17.06
CA THR A 68 4.49 -32.51 -15.68
C THR A 68 3.45 -31.81 -14.81
N GLU A 69 2.86 -30.71 -15.26
CA GLU A 69 1.93 -29.89 -14.48
C GLU A 69 0.56 -29.84 -15.18
N SER A 70 -0.52 -29.93 -14.40
CA SER A 70 -1.87 -29.78 -14.93
C SER A 70 -2.15 -28.30 -15.27
N PRO A 71 -2.93 -28.02 -16.33
CA PRO A 71 -3.36 -26.66 -16.64
C PRO A 71 -4.13 -26.04 -15.48
N LYS A 72 -3.74 -24.83 -15.07
CA LYS A 72 -4.48 -24.08 -14.06
C LYS A 72 -5.76 -23.53 -14.67
N LYS A 73 -6.87 -23.72 -13.97
CA LYS A 73 -8.22 -23.27 -14.35
C LYS A 73 -8.73 -22.32 -13.29
N LEU A 74 -9.60 -21.41 -13.68
CA LEU A 74 -10.17 -20.40 -12.78
C LEU A 74 -11.69 -20.44 -12.84
N LYS A 75 -12.39 -20.22 -11.72
CA LYS A 75 -13.87 -20.19 -11.72
C LYS A 75 -14.34 -18.80 -12.14
N PHE A 76 -14.75 -18.70 -13.40
CA PHE A 76 -15.53 -17.58 -13.92
C PHE A 76 -17.04 -17.80 -13.69
N PRO A 77 -17.85 -16.73 -13.69
CA PRO A 77 -19.30 -16.83 -13.70
C PRO A 77 -19.82 -17.66 -14.88
N GLY A 78 -20.97 -18.33 -14.70
CA GLY A 78 -21.48 -19.32 -15.64
C GLY A 78 -21.87 -18.76 -17.02
N GLU A 79 -22.06 -17.45 -17.11
CA GLU A 79 -22.34 -16.71 -18.33
C GLU A 79 -21.12 -16.56 -19.26
N PHE A 80 -19.89 -16.75 -18.77
CA PHE A 80 -18.68 -16.59 -19.58
C PHE A 80 -18.36 -17.87 -20.34
N LEU A 81 -18.31 -17.75 -21.67
CA LEU A 81 -18.03 -18.83 -22.59
C LEU A 81 -16.84 -18.49 -23.50
N VAL A 82 -16.23 -19.52 -24.04
CA VAL A 82 -15.15 -19.42 -25.03
C VAL A 82 -15.49 -20.32 -26.21
N SER A 83 -15.30 -19.81 -27.43
CA SER A 83 -15.42 -20.62 -28.63
C SER A 83 -14.22 -21.55 -28.80
N SER A 84 -14.47 -22.79 -29.21
CA SER A 84 -13.41 -23.73 -29.64
C SER A 84 -12.56 -23.21 -30.80
N ASN A 85 -13.06 -22.25 -31.59
CA ASN A 85 -12.30 -21.58 -32.64
C ASN A 85 -11.37 -20.48 -32.10
N PHE A 86 -11.65 -19.94 -30.91
CA PHE A 86 -10.70 -19.10 -30.19
C PHE A 86 -9.59 -19.96 -29.58
N PHE A 87 -9.95 -21.04 -28.87
CA PHE A 87 -9.01 -21.99 -28.29
C PHE A 87 -9.64 -23.38 -28.11
N LYS A 88 -9.00 -24.45 -28.62
CA LYS A 88 -9.52 -25.81 -28.47
C LYS A 88 -9.08 -26.41 -27.12
N LEU A 89 -10.04 -26.82 -26.27
CA LEU A 89 -9.77 -27.43 -24.95
C LEU A 89 -8.79 -28.62 -24.97
N LYS A 90 -8.78 -29.41 -26.06
CA LYS A 90 -7.85 -30.54 -26.19
C LYS A 90 -6.37 -30.12 -26.23
N TRP A 91 -6.07 -28.87 -26.59
CA TRP A 91 -4.69 -28.36 -26.60
C TRP A 91 -4.12 -28.24 -25.19
N SER A 92 -4.96 -27.93 -24.20
CA SER A 92 -4.59 -27.86 -22.79
C SER A 92 -3.97 -29.16 -22.25
N PHE A 93 -4.16 -30.30 -22.92
CA PHE A 93 -3.66 -31.60 -22.45
C PHE A 93 -2.63 -32.24 -23.37
N LYS A 94 -2.27 -31.60 -24.49
CA LYS A 94 -1.49 -32.26 -25.55
C LYS A 94 -0.27 -31.48 -26.02
N THR A 95 -0.37 -30.15 -26.14
CA THR A 95 0.63 -29.37 -26.87
C THR A 95 0.76 -27.96 -26.33
N TYR A 96 1.98 -27.42 -26.34
CA TYR A 96 2.24 -26.00 -26.13
C TYR A 96 1.65 -25.17 -27.27
N ARG A 97 0.80 -24.19 -26.94
CA ARG A 97 0.10 -23.32 -27.90
C ARG A 97 0.18 -21.87 -27.45
N ARG A 98 0.28 -20.97 -28.43
CA ARG A 98 0.11 -19.54 -28.20
C ARG A 98 -1.38 -19.20 -28.12
N VAL A 99 -1.72 -18.26 -27.26
CA VAL A 99 -3.10 -17.79 -27.10
C VAL A 99 -3.26 -16.42 -27.76
N LYS A 100 -4.30 -16.28 -28.59
CA LYS A 100 -4.66 -15.02 -29.27
C LYS A 100 -5.26 -14.03 -28.27
N ASN A 101 -5.08 -12.73 -28.51
CA ASN A 101 -5.78 -11.71 -27.72
C ASN A 101 -7.30 -11.80 -27.89
N VAL A 102 -8.04 -11.48 -26.84
CA VAL A 102 -9.49 -11.30 -26.92
C VAL A 102 -9.74 -9.98 -27.65
N ILE A 103 -10.30 -10.06 -28.86
CA ILE A 103 -10.59 -8.89 -29.69
C ILE A 103 -12.11 -8.70 -29.81
N MET A 104 -12.83 -9.80 -30.04
CA MET A 104 -14.26 -9.83 -30.27
C MET A 104 -14.93 -10.73 -29.25
N TYR A 105 -16.07 -10.29 -28.74
CA TYR A 105 -16.97 -11.11 -27.94
C TYR A 105 -18.41 -10.99 -28.45
N LEU A 106 -19.20 -12.01 -28.17
CA LEU A 106 -20.63 -12.08 -28.46
C LEU A 106 -21.39 -11.93 -27.15
N ASP A 107 -22.20 -10.88 -27.03
CA ASP A 107 -23.28 -10.84 -26.07
C ASP A 107 -24.45 -11.66 -26.65
N TRP A 108 -24.82 -12.75 -25.99
CA TRP A 108 -25.70 -13.78 -26.53
C TRP A 108 -26.83 -14.11 -25.55
N VAL A 109 -28.07 -13.98 -26.02
CA VAL A 109 -29.29 -14.39 -25.34
C VAL A 109 -29.96 -15.47 -26.20
N PRO A 110 -29.86 -16.76 -25.83
CA PRO A 110 -30.43 -17.85 -26.62
C PRO A 110 -31.96 -17.78 -26.69
N LYS A 111 -32.59 -17.39 -25.58
CA LYS A 111 -34.04 -17.22 -25.47
C LYS A 111 -34.36 -16.00 -24.62
N LEU A 112 -35.09 -15.04 -25.17
CA LEU A 112 -35.51 -13.84 -24.46
C LEU A 112 -36.38 -14.12 -23.23
N SER A 113 -37.13 -15.23 -23.24
CA SER A 113 -37.96 -15.69 -22.11
C SER A 113 -37.15 -16.07 -20.87
N ASP A 114 -35.88 -16.43 -21.06
CA ASP A 114 -35.03 -16.96 -20.01
C ASP A 114 -34.25 -15.84 -19.31
N VAL A 115 -34.35 -14.60 -19.80
CA VAL A 115 -33.72 -13.42 -19.19
C VAL A 115 -34.51 -13.01 -17.96
N ALA A 116 -33.90 -13.19 -16.79
CA ALA A 116 -34.48 -12.82 -15.51
C ALA A 116 -33.49 -11.97 -14.69
N ALA A 117 -34.00 -11.23 -13.71
CA ALA A 117 -33.13 -10.55 -12.75
C ALA A 117 -32.30 -11.58 -11.98
N HIS A 118 -31.01 -11.33 -11.86
CA HIS A 118 -30.08 -12.15 -11.11
C HIS A 118 -29.97 -11.63 -9.69
N THR A 119 -30.15 -12.54 -8.74
CA THR A 119 -29.68 -12.40 -7.37
C THR A 119 -28.77 -13.59 -7.06
N ARG A 120 -27.78 -13.36 -6.20
CA ARG A 120 -26.86 -14.42 -5.79
C ARG A 120 -27.65 -15.52 -5.08
N ASP A 121 -27.58 -16.75 -5.59
CA ASP A 121 -28.13 -17.91 -4.89
C ASP A 121 -27.22 -18.27 -3.72
N LEU A 122 -27.58 -17.81 -2.53
CA LEU A 122 -26.84 -18.07 -1.30
C LEU A 122 -26.79 -19.54 -0.89
N LYS A 123 -27.66 -20.40 -1.44
CA LYS A 123 -27.61 -21.85 -1.21
C LYS A 123 -26.57 -22.53 -2.10
N ALA A 124 -26.53 -22.14 -3.39
CA ALA A 124 -25.60 -22.70 -4.35
C ALA A 124 -24.18 -22.13 -4.20
N ASN A 125 -24.06 -20.83 -3.85
CA ASN A 125 -22.79 -20.13 -3.76
C ASN A 125 -22.74 -19.22 -2.52
N PRO A 126 -22.58 -19.79 -1.31
CA PRO A 126 -22.55 -19.02 -0.08
C PRO A 126 -21.26 -18.20 0.04
N LEU A 127 -21.38 -17.01 0.65
CA LEU A 127 -20.20 -16.25 1.07
C LEU A 127 -19.38 -17.02 2.11
N THR A 128 -18.05 -16.90 2.01
CA THR A 128 -17.14 -17.41 3.03
C THR A 128 -17.37 -16.71 4.37
N SER A 129 -17.01 -17.37 5.47
CA SER A 129 -17.16 -16.78 6.82
C SER A 129 -16.41 -15.45 6.96
N ASP A 130 -15.22 -15.37 6.36
CA ASP A 130 -14.39 -14.16 6.32
C ASP A 130 -15.08 -13.05 5.50
N ALA A 131 -15.58 -13.34 4.30
CA ALA A 131 -16.32 -12.38 3.49
C ALA A 131 -17.58 -11.84 4.21
N LYS A 132 -18.33 -12.71 4.91
CA LYS A 132 -19.48 -12.30 5.73
C LYS A 132 -19.08 -11.38 6.87
N ALA A 133 -17.98 -11.69 7.57
CA ALA A 133 -17.46 -10.84 8.64
C ALA A 133 -17.05 -9.46 8.11
N LYS A 134 -16.38 -9.41 6.95
CA LYS A 134 -15.99 -8.16 6.27
C LYS A 134 -17.20 -7.34 5.82
N LEU A 135 -18.20 -7.97 5.21
CA LEU A 135 -19.44 -7.29 4.82
C LEU A 135 -20.18 -6.74 6.03
N LYS A 136 -20.33 -7.55 7.09
CA LYS A 136 -20.99 -7.11 8.32
C LYS A 136 -20.28 -5.91 8.92
N ARG A 137 -18.95 -5.98 9.02
CA ARG A 137 -18.15 -4.88 9.55
C ARG A 137 -18.24 -3.63 8.68
N ALA A 138 -18.27 -3.77 7.36
CA ALA A 138 -18.46 -2.65 6.46
C ALA A 138 -19.82 -1.97 6.66
N VAL A 139 -20.90 -2.75 6.82
CA VAL A 139 -22.25 -2.19 7.09
C VAL A 139 -22.28 -1.48 8.44
N GLU A 140 -21.64 -2.02 9.48
CA GLU A 140 -21.51 -1.34 10.78
C GLU A 140 -20.77 0.00 10.66
N LEU A 141 -19.71 0.07 9.84
CA LEU A 141 -18.95 1.30 9.60
C LEU A 141 -19.72 2.30 8.73
N LEU A 142 -20.57 1.83 7.81
CA LEU A 142 -21.39 2.66 6.93
C LEU A 142 -22.66 3.21 7.62
N ASP A 143 -23.02 2.67 8.78
CA ASP A 143 -23.94 3.32 9.72
C ASP A 143 -23.21 4.50 10.38
N LEU A 144 -23.10 5.60 9.64
CA LEU A 144 -22.32 6.77 10.03
C LEU A 144 -22.83 7.37 11.35
N THR A 145 -24.14 7.34 11.56
CA THR A 145 -24.81 7.90 12.74
C THR A 145 -24.91 6.95 13.94
N ASP A 146 -24.48 5.68 13.80
CA ASP A 146 -24.63 4.62 14.81
C ASP A 146 -26.10 4.39 15.20
N SER A 147 -27.02 4.59 14.25
CA SER A 147 -28.47 4.57 14.46
C SER A 147 -29.09 3.18 14.26
N LYS A 148 -28.32 2.24 13.70
CA LYS A 148 -28.74 0.91 13.21
C LYS A 148 -29.73 0.95 12.05
N THR A 149 -30.01 2.13 11.51
CA THR A 149 -30.81 2.35 10.32
C THR A 149 -30.05 3.24 9.34
N PHE A 150 -30.46 3.22 8.08
CA PHE A 150 -29.83 3.95 7.00
C PHE A 150 -30.87 4.88 6.39
N ARG A 151 -30.53 6.17 6.30
CA ARG A 151 -31.25 7.09 5.42
C ARG A 151 -30.81 6.92 3.96
N LEU A 152 -31.51 7.59 3.05
CA LEU A 152 -31.17 7.59 1.63
C LEU A 152 -29.71 8.02 1.40
N GLU A 153 -29.22 9.00 2.15
CA GLU A 153 -27.86 9.51 2.00
C GLU A 153 -26.81 8.49 2.46
N GLU A 154 -27.02 7.85 3.62
CA GLU A 154 -26.15 6.76 4.11
C GLU A 154 -26.16 5.55 3.16
N LEU A 155 -27.30 5.26 2.53
CA LEU A 155 -27.38 4.23 1.48
C LEU A 155 -26.57 4.64 0.24
N GLN A 156 -26.61 5.90 -0.19
CA GLN A 156 -25.80 6.41 -1.29
C GLN A 156 -24.30 6.40 -0.96
N VAL A 157 -23.93 6.65 0.30
CA VAL A 157 -22.56 6.46 0.80
C VAL A 157 -22.14 5.00 0.65
N ALA A 158 -22.98 4.07 1.09
CA ALA A 158 -22.72 2.63 1.00
C ALA A 158 -22.54 2.17 -0.45
N LEU A 159 -23.36 2.67 -1.37
CA LEU A 159 -23.24 2.40 -2.80
C LEU A 159 -21.91 2.94 -3.37
N SER A 160 -21.56 4.18 -3.03
CA SER A 160 -20.29 4.80 -3.46
C SER A 160 -19.08 4.01 -2.93
N ALA A 161 -19.12 3.58 -1.67
CA ALA A 161 -18.09 2.73 -1.08
C ALA A 161 -17.99 1.36 -1.80
N ALA A 162 -19.07 0.91 -2.43
CA ALA A 162 -19.10 -0.29 -3.26
C ALA A 162 -18.77 -0.02 -4.74
N ASP A 163 -18.24 1.16 -5.11
CA ASP A 163 -18.04 1.60 -6.51
C ASP A 163 -19.30 1.50 -7.39
N LEU A 164 -20.47 1.72 -6.80
CA LEU A 164 -21.72 1.88 -7.52
C LEU A 164 -22.08 3.36 -7.50
N ASP A 165 -22.07 4.01 -8.67
CA ASP A 165 -22.36 5.45 -8.76
C ASP A 165 -23.85 5.72 -8.44
N PRO A 166 -24.15 6.30 -7.26
CA PRO A 166 -25.53 6.51 -6.83
C PRO A 166 -26.24 7.60 -7.64
N SER A 167 -25.50 8.39 -8.43
CA SER A 167 -26.06 9.49 -9.22
C SER A 167 -26.58 9.07 -10.59
N THR A 168 -26.31 7.84 -11.01
CA THR A 168 -26.86 7.31 -12.25
C THR A 168 -28.38 7.16 -12.12
N PRO A 169 -29.17 7.51 -13.16
CA PRO A 169 -30.64 7.41 -13.10
C PRO A 169 -31.14 6.02 -12.73
N ALA A 170 -30.41 4.97 -13.14
CA ALA A 170 -30.69 3.60 -12.77
C ALA A 170 -30.53 3.38 -11.25
N MET A 171 -29.41 3.81 -10.65
CA MET A 171 -29.17 3.65 -9.21
C MET A 171 -30.10 4.51 -8.36
N VAL A 172 -30.45 5.72 -8.82
CA VAL A 172 -31.44 6.57 -8.14
C VAL A 172 -32.79 5.85 -8.04
N ALA A 173 -33.29 5.31 -9.17
CA ALA A 173 -34.53 4.56 -9.19
C ALA A 173 -34.48 3.31 -8.30
N ILE A 174 -33.31 2.66 -8.20
CA ILE A 174 -33.10 1.51 -7.32
C ILE A 174 -33.18 1.92 -5.86
N CYS A 175 -32.49 2.99 -5.47
CA CYS A 175 -32.58 3.52 -4.11
C CYS A 175 -34.02 3.84 -3.75
N GLU A 176 -34.76 4.54 -4.61
CA GLU A 176 -36.17 4.85 -4.38
C GLU A 176 -37.03 3.59 -4.21
N GLN A 177 -36.83 2.57 -5.05
CA GLN A 177 -37.53 1.29 -4.93
C GLN A 177 -37.19 0.55 -3.63
N VAL A 178 -35.93 0.54 -3.23
CA VAL A 178 -35.47 -0.05 -1.97
C VAL A 178 -36.09 0.68 -0.78
N MET A 179 -36.07 2.01 -0.79
CA MET A 179 -36.67 2.84 0.25
C MET A 179 -38.20 2.66 0.29
N ALA A 180 -38.87 2.56 -0.85
CA ALA A 180 -40.31 2.32 -0.89
C ALA A 180 -40.70 0.92 -0.39
N LYS A 181 -39.87 -0.09 -0.68
CA LYS A 181 -40.16 -1.49 -0.34
C LYS A 181 -39.81 -1.85 1.12
N PHE A 182 -38.72 -1.31 1.63
CA PHE A 182 -38.16 -1.68 2.93
C PHE A 182 -38.12 -0.53 3.94
N GLY A 183 -38.50 0.68 3.52
CA GLY A 183 -38.48 1.87 4.36
C GLY A 183 -39.48 1.79 5.51
N THR A 184 -39.07 2.29 6.66
CA THR A 184 -39.95 2.59 7.79
C THR A 184 -40.68 3.91 7.56
N ASN A 185 -41.69 4.20 8.38
CA ASN A 185 -42.43 5.46 8.33
C ASN A 185 -41.53 6.71 8.48
N ASP A 186 -40.36 6.54 9.11
CA ASP A 186 -39.37 7.60 9.32
C ASP A 186 -38.42 7.78 8.12
N GLY A 187 -38.65 7.07 7.01
CA GLY A 187 -37.83 7.17 5.80
C GLY A 187 -36.44 6.53 5.95
N THR A 188 -36.32 5.45 6.73
CA THR A 188 -35.06 4.73 6.96
C THR A 188 -35.19 3.25 6.66
N ILE A 189 -34.08 2.57 6.33
CA ILE A 189 -34.03 1.11 6.18
C ILE A 189 -33.11 0.50 7.25
N GLY A 190 -33.44 -0.69 7.76
CA GLY A 190 -32.61 -1.33 8.79
C GLY A 190 -31.25 -1.78 8.25
N ALA A 191 -30.19 -1.71 9.06
CA ALA A 191 -28.83 -2.17 8.69
C ALA A 191 -28.80 -3.64 8.20
N GLU A 192 -29.62 -4.50 8.79
CA GLU A 192 -29.77 -5.90 8.37
C GLU A 192 -30.32 -6.03 6.93
N THR A 193 -31.15 -5.08 6.50
CA THR A 193 -31.66 -5.04 5.12
C THR A 193 -30.54 -4.65 4.17
N VAL A 194 -29.74 -3.63 4.53
CA VAL A 194 -28.56 -3.21 3.74
C VAL A 194 -27.56 -4.35 3.59
N TYR A 195 -27.28 -5.07 4.68
CA TYR A 195 -26.44 -6.27 4.65
C TYR A 195 -26.95 -7.29 3.63
N LYS A 196 -28.25 -7.62 3.66
CA LYS A 196 -28.85 -8.58 2.71
C LYS A 196 -28.79 -8.11 1.27
N LEU A 197 -29.02 -6.82 1.02
CA LEU A 197 -28.94 -6.25 -0.34
C LEU A 197 -27.55 -6.42 -0.96
N PHE A 198 -26.48 -6.28 -0.16
CA PHE A 198 -25.11 -6.55 -0.61
C PHE A 198 -24.79 -8.04 -0.69
N GLU A 199 -25.24 -8.85 0.28
CA GLU A 199 -25.01 -10.30 0.31
C GLU A 199 -25.62 -10.98 -0.92
N GLU A 200 -26.84 -10.59 -1.30
CA GLU A 200 -27.61 -11.13 -2.43
C GLU A 200 -27.29 -10.46 -3.79
N GLU A 201 -26.40 -9.46 -3.81
CA GLU A 201 -26.08 -8.65 -5.00
C GLU A 201 -27.30 -7.94 -5.64
N ALA A 202 -28.37 -7.72 -4.87
CA ALA A 202 -29.64 -7.19 -5.37
C ALA A 202 -29.51 -5.79 -6.00
N LEU A 203 -28.47 -5.04 -5.62
CA LEU A 203 -28.20 -3.68 -6.11
C LEU A 203 -27.47 -3.63 -7.46
N LEU A 204 -26.96 -4.76 -7.98
CA LEU A 204 -26.15 -4.79 -9.21
C LEU A 204 -27.00 -4.88 -10.50
N HIS A 205 -28.26 -5.28 -10.40
CA HIS A 205 -29.18 -5.45 -11.54
C HIS A 205 -28.60 -6.33 -12.66
N ASN A 206 -27.89 -7.39 -12.27
CA ASN A 206 -27.42 -8.41 -13.21
C ASN A 206 -28.62 -9.20 -13.76
N GLN A 207 -28.46 -9.79 -14.93
CA GLN A 207 -29.46 -10.65 -15.58
C GLN A 207 -28.90 -12.06 -15.81
N THR A 208 -29.70 -13.09 -15.55
CA THR A 208 -29.43 -14.47 -15.99
C THR A 208 -29.97 -14.70 -17.40
N GLY A 209 -29.65 -15.86 -18.01
CA GLY A 209 -30.11 -16.20 -19.37
C GLY A 209 -29.37 -15.47 -20.50
N ARG A 210 -28.36 -14.67 -20.16
CA ARG A 210 -27.42 -14.00 -21.07
C ARG A 210 -26.03 -14.57 -20.89
N TYR A 211 -25.29 -14.70 -21.99
CA TYR A 211 -23.95 -15.24 -22.06
C TYR A 211 -23.01 -14.28 -22.79
N VAL A 212 -21.73 -14.31 -22.43
CA VAL A 212 -20.68 -13.61 -23.14
C VAL A 212 -19.70 -14.62 -23.70
N VAL A 213 -19.53 -14.64 -25.02
CA VAL A 213 -18.71 -15.64 -25.71
C VAL A 213 -17.49 -14.99 -26.33
N VAL A 214 -16.29 -15.43 -25.97
CA VAL A 214 -15.07 -15.03 -26.69
C VAL A 214 -15.04 -15.71 -28.06
N LEU A 215 -14.94 -14.92 -29.12
CA LEU A 215 -14.95 -15.39 -30.51
C LEU A 215 -13.60 -15.24 -31.20
N SER A 216 -13.39 -16.04 -32.24
CA SER A 216 -12.37 -15.75 -33.26
C SER A 216 -12.82 -14.61 -34.19
N LEU A 217 -11.87 -13.92 -34.83
CA LEU A 217 -12.20 -12.85 -35.80
C LEU A 217 -13.05 -13.37 -36.97
N LEU A 218 -12.78 -14.59 -37.44
CA LEU A 218 -13.55 -15.21 -38.51
C LEU A 218 -15.02 -15.43 -38.10
N GLU A 219 -15.27 -15.91 -36.87
CA GLU A 219 -16.65 -16.07 -36.37
C GLU A 219 -17.34 -14.72 -36.22
N ALA A 220 -16.65 -13.70 -35.72
CA ALA A 220 -17.20 -12.37 -35.57
C ALA A 220 -17.57 -11.75 -36.93
N GLU A 221 -16.70 -11.89 -37.94
CA GLU A 221 -16.96 -11.44 -39.31
C GLU A 221 -18.19 -12.14 -39.91
N MET A 222 -18.28 -13.47 -39.76
CA MET A 222 -19.40 -14.24 -40.29
C MET A 222 -20.73 -13.89 -39.60
N LEU A 223 -20.72 -13.75 -38.27
CA LEU A 223 -21.91 -13.35 -37.52
C LEU A 223 -22.37 -11.94 -37.90
N ARG A 224 -21.43 -11.01 -38.07
CA ARG A 224 -21.71 -9.67 -38.56
C ARG A 224 -22.36 -9.72 -39.94
N GLY A 225 -21.80 -10.50 -40.87
CA GLY A 225 -22.39 -10.72 -42.19
C GLY A 225 -23.82 -11.25 -42.13
N VAL A 226 -24.10 -12.20 -41.22
CA VAL A 226 -25.44 -12.76 -41.03
C VAL A 226 -26.42 -11.73 -40.45
N MET A 227 -26.01 -10.92 -39.48
CA MET A 227 -26.84 -9.84 -38.91
C MET A 227 -27.33 -8.87 -39.99
N HIS A 228 -26.47 -8.54 -40.96
CA HIS A 228 -26.79 -7.58 -42.03
C HIS A 228 -27.50 -8.21 -43.23
N GLN A 229 -27.07 -9.38 -43.68
CA GLN A 229 -27.53 -9.97 -44.94
C GLN A 229 -28.67 -10.97 -44.78
N ARG A 230 -28.80 -11.58 -43.59
CA ARG A 230 -29.78 -12.65 -43.31
C ARG A 230 -30.33 -12.56 -41.88
N PRO A 231 -30.92 -11.42 -41.47
CA PRO A 231 -31.39 -11.23 -40.09
C PRO A 231 -32.41 -12.30 -39.66
N GLY A 232 -33.26 -12.78 -40.58
CA GLY A 232 -34.24 -13.85 -40.29
C GLY A 232 -33.66 -15.21 -39.92
N LEU A 233 -32.33 -15.42 -40.00
CA LEU A 233 -31.68 -16.64 -39.50
C LEU A 233 -31.65 -16.70 -37.96
N PHE A 234 -31.77 -15.56 -37.28
CA PHE A 234 -31.92 -15.49 -35.83
C PHE A 234 -33.36 -15.81 -35.39
N ASP A 235 -34.35 -15.59 -36.26
CA ASP A 235 -35.78 -15.81 -36.00
C ASP A 235 -36.26 -17.26 -36.25
N TRP A 236 -35.33 -18.22 -36.40
CA TRP A 236 -35.69 -19.59 -36.76
C TRP A 236 -36.48 -20.29 -35.62
N PRO A 237 -37.66 -20.88 -35.88
CA PRO A 237 -38.45 -21.55 -34.85
C PRO A 237 -37.68 -22.72 -34.22
N THR A 238 -37.70 -22.84 -32.89
CA THR A 238 -37.32 -24.10 -32.22
C THR A 238 -38.25 -25.22 -32.66
N ALA A 239 -37.78 -26.48 -32.61
CA ALA A 239 -38.49 -27.66 -33.10
C ALA A 239 -39.80 -28.01 -32.35
N ASP A 240 -40.31 -27.13 -31.48
CA ASP A 240 -41.58 -27.27 -30.76
C ASP A 240 -42.82 -27.06 -31.66
N LYS A 241 -42.63 -26.98 -32.99
CA LYS A 241 -43.69 -26.79 -33.99
C LYS A 241 -44.60 -28.00 -34.20
N GLU A 242 -44.32 -29.17 -33.65
CA GLU A 242 -45.20 -30.33 -33.83
C GLU A 242 -46.49 -30.28 -32.98
N LYS A 243 -46.65 -29.31 -32.07
CA LYS A 243 -47.84 -29.23 -31.21
C LYS A 243 -48.41 -27.81 -31.07
N GLY A 244 -48.96 -27.28 -32.16
CA GLY A 244 -50.18 -26.44 -32.16
C GLY A 244 -50.36 -25.28 -31.15
N ALA A 245 -49.30 -24.68 -30.60
CA ALA A 245 -49.40 -23.52 -29.71
C ALA A 245 -48.97 -22.22 -30.42
N ALA A 246 -49.70 -21.14 -30.15
CA ALA A 246 -49.47 -19.82 -30.72
C ALA A 246 -48.03 -19.32 -30.49
N ALA A 247 -47.43 -18.75 -31.53
CA ALA A 247 -46.02 -18.41 -31.61
C ALA A 247 -45.61 -17.24 -30.70
N THR A 248 -44.89 -17.52 -29.62
CA THR A 248 -43.82 -16.67 -29.13
C THR A 248 -42.50 -17.35 -29.50
N ALA A 249 -42.04 -17.14 -30.73
CA ALA A 249 -40.80 -17.74 -31.21
C ALA A 249 -39.63 -17.37 -30.28
N ALA A 250 -38.90 -18.36 -29.77
CA ALA A 250 -37.66 -18.15 -29.05
C ALA A 250 -36.59 -17.69 -30.05
N VAL A 251 -36.49 -16.38 -30.24
CA VAL A 251 -35.50 -15.74 -31.11
C VAL A 251 -34.21 -15.56 -30.31
N ALA A 252 -33.13 -16.21 -30.75
CA ALA A 252 -31.81 -15.89 -30.23
C ALA A 252 -31.45 -14.46 -30.60
N SER A 253 -31.03 -13.71 -29.60
CA SER A 253 -30.62 -12.33 -29.76
C SER A 253 -29.15 -12.20 -29.45
N CYS A 254 -28.40 -11.48 -30.27
CA CYS A 254 -26.96 -11.31 -30.03
C CYS A 254 -26.42 -9.96 -30.50
N ALA A 255 -25.33 -9.53 -29.87
CA ALA A 255 -24.58 -8.34 -30.25
C ALA A 255 -23.08 -8.62 -30.24
N LEU A 256 -22.36 -8.07 -31.21
CA LEU A 256 -20.91 -8.18 -31.33
C LEU A 256 -20.25 -7.00 -30.64
N GLY A 257 -19.40 -7.29 -29.66
CA GLY A 257 -18.66 -6.31 -28.89
C GLY A 257 -17.16 -6.37 -29.10
N THR A 258 -16.51 -5.22 -28.93
CA THR A 258 -15.05 -5.04 -28.90
C THR A 258 -14.69 -3.86 -28.01
N GLY A 259 -13.63 -3.99 -27.20
CA GLY A 259 -13.13 -2.90 -26.34
C GLY A 259 -14.18 -2.24 -25.43
N GLY A 260 -15.21 -2.99 -25.01
CA GLY A 260 -16.30 -2.48 -24.17
C GLY A 260 -17.39 -1.71 -24.91
N THR A 261 -17.36 -1.73 -26.25
CA THR A 261 -18.37 -1.12 -27.12
C THR A 261 -19.01 -2.18 -28.01
N PHE A 262 -20.24 -1.94 -28.48
CA PHE A 262 -20.93 -2.82 -29.41
C PHE A 262 -20.82 -2.28 -30.84
N LEU A 263 -20.43 -3.14 -31.78
CA LEU A 263 -20.33 -2.82 -33.20
C LEU A 263 -21.65 -2.99 -33.93
N ASP A 264 -22.32 -4.12 -33.70
CA ASP A 264 -23.54 -4.53 -34.39
C ASP A 264 -24.37 -5.44 -33.49
N SER A 265 -25.68 -5.51 -33.76
CA SER A 265 -26.60 -6.38 -33.03
C SER A 265 -27.69 -6.94 -33.94
N SER A 266 -28.19 -8.13 -33.60
CA SER A 266 -29.41 -8.68 -34.20
C SER A 266 -30.62 -7.78 -33.89
N ALA A 267 -31.65 -7.85 -34.72
CA ALA A 267 -32.90 -7.11 -34.50
C ALA A 267 -33.50 -7.43 -33.12
N GLY A 268 -34.00 -6.41 -32.43
CA GLY A 268 -34.65 -6.56 -31.13
C GLY A 268 -33.72 -6.90 -29.95
N HIS A 269 -32.40 -6.85 -30.14
CA HIS A 269 -31.46 -7.06 -29.03
C HIS A 269 -31.61 -5.99 -27.95
N LYS A 270 -31.85 -6.46 -26.72
CA LYS A 270 -31.81 -5.62 -25.53
C LYS A 270 -30.46 -5.80 -24.87
N PHE A 271 -29.76 -4.72 -24.59
CA PHE A 271 -28.48 -4.78 -23.89
C PHE A 271 -28.67 -5.04 -22.39
N ALA A 272 -27.66 -5.62 -21.75
CA ALA A 272 -27.62 -5.79 -20.30
C ALA A 272 -27.56 -4.45 -19.56
N SER A 273 -27.65 -4.46 -18.22
CA SER A 273 -27.44 -3.23 -17.44
C SER A 273 -26.02 -2.68 -17.66
N PRO A 274 -25.79 -1.36 -17.55
CA PRO A 274 -24.45 -0.78 -17.72
C PRO A 274 -23.39 -1.41 -16.81
N TYR A 275 -23.78 -1.74 -15.57
CA TYR A 275 -22.91 -2.44 -14.62
C TYR A 275 -22.56 -3.85 -15.11
N GLN A 276 -23.54 -4.64 -15.57
CA GLN A 276 -23.29 -5.99 -16.06
C GLN A 276 -22.39 -5.99 -17.31
N GLN A 277 -22.61 -5.06 -18.25
CA GLN A 277 -21.74 -4.90 -19.42
C GLN A 277 -20.31 -4.55 -19.04
N MET A 278 -20.14 -3.62 -18.08
CA MET A 278 -18.84 -3.28 -17.54
C MET A 278 -18.18 -4.52 -16.92
N ALA A 279 -18.84 -5.20 -15.98
CA ALA A 279 -18.30 -6.38 -15.31
C ALA A 279 -17.89 -7.48 -16.30
N GLN A 280 -18.72 -7.74 -17.31
CA GLN A 280 -18.42 -8.66 -18.41
C GLN A 280 -17.15 -8.27 -19.15
N HIS A 281 -17.05 -7.02 -19.61
CA HIS A 281 -15.88 -6.53 -20.31
C HIS A 281 -14.62 -6.60 -19.45
N GLN A 282 -14.67 -6.19 -18.18
CA GLN A 282 -13.50 -6.21 -17.30
C GLN A 282 -13.02 -7.63 -16.98
N CYS A 283 -13.94 -8.58 -16.79
CA CYS A 283 -13.59 -10.00 -16.65
C CYS A 283 -12.93 -10.55 -17.93
N LEU A 284 -13.38 -10.13 -19.12
CA LEU A 284 -12.72 -10.47 -20.38
C LEU A 284 -11.31 -9.87 -20.49
N ARG A 285 -11.11 -8.62 -20.03
CA ARG A 285 -9.78 -7.99 -19.97
C ARG A 285 -8.84 -8.74 -19.03
N PHE A 286 -9.34 -9.18 -17.87
CA PHE A 286 -8.57 -10.04 -16.95
C PHE A 286 -8.20 -11.38 -17.59
N PHE A 287 -9.16 -12.06 -18.24
CA PHE A 287 -8.90 -13.29 -19.02
C PHE A 287 -7.92 -13.04 -20.19
N ASN A 288 -7.98 -11.85 -20.75
CA ASN A 288 -7.03 -11.36 -21.74
C ASN A 288 -5.70 -10.96 -21.09
N SER A 289 -5.44 -11.18 -19.80
CA SER A 289 -4.18 -10.84 -19.09
C SER A 289 -3.80 -9.34 -19.06
N GLU A 290 -4.75 -8.45 -19.30
CA GLU A 290 -4.54 -7.00 -19.16
C GLU A 290 -4.30 -6.62 -17.70
N THR A 291 -3.65 -5.48 -17.46
CA THR A 291 -3.15 -5.13 -16.13
C THR A 291 -3.73 -3.84 -15.58
N ASP A 292 -4.22 -2.95 -16.44
CA ASP A 292 -4.68 -1.60 -16.12
C ASP A 292 -6.18 -1.57 -15.81
N PHE A 293 -6.54 -1.58 -14.53
CA PHE A 293 -7.92 -1.50 -14.07
C PHE A 293 -8.12 -0.26 -13.21
N GLN A 294 -9.18 0.48 -13.53
CA GLN A 294 -9.70 1.51 -12.64
C GLN A 294 -10.46 0.87 -11.47
N ASP A 295 -10.72 1.65 -10.44
CA ASP A 295 -11.28 1.19 -9.17
C ASP A 295 -12.64 0.45 -9.30
N PRO A 296 -13.66 1.01 -9.99
CA PRO A 296 -14.90 0.27 -10.26
C PRO A 296 -14.70 -0.98 -11.11
N GLN A 297 -13.73 -0.95 -12.02
CA GLN A 297 -13.42 -2.06 -12.91
C GLN A 297 -12.81 -3.22 -12.12
N LEU A 298 -11.85 -2.93 -11.26
CA LEU A 298 -11.21 -3.88 -10.36
C LEU A 298 -12.23 -4.56 -9.45
N THR A 299 -13.11 -3.79 -8.80
CA THR A 299 -14.16 -4.31 -7.92
C THR A 299 -15.14 -5.20 -8.69
N SER A 300 -15.47 -4.86 -9.94
CA SER A 300 -16.33 -5.69 -10.78
C SER A 300 -15.70 -7.05 -11.11
N VAL A 301 -14.39 -7.10 -11.35
CA VAL A 301 -13.66 -8.36 -11.58
C VAL A 301 -13.58 -9.18 -10.29
N LEU A 302 -13.32 -8.56 -9.14
CA LEU A 302 -13.29 -9.25 -7.85
C LEU A 302 -14.64 -9.92 -7.52
N ARG A 303 -15.76 -9.23 -7.79
CA ARG A 303 -17.10 -9.81 -7.63
C ARG A 303 -17.31 -11.02 -8.53
N GLY A 304 -16.98 -10.88 -9.82
CA GLY A 304 -17.10 -11.98 -10.79
C GLY A 304 -16.21 -13.18 -10.46
N LEU A 305 -15.04 -12.94 -9.87
CA LEU A 305 -14.08 -13.99 -9.51
C LEU A 305 -14.10 -14.34 -8.02
N SER A 306 -15.14 -13.95 -7.28
CA SER A 306 -15.25 -14.15 -5.82
C SER A 306 -15.19 -15.61 -5.39
N ALA A 307 -15.54 -16.55 -6.29
CA ALA A 307 -15.43 -17.99 -6.07
C ALA A 307 -14.00 -18.55 -6.21
N SER A 308 -13.04 -17.72 -6.65
CA SER A 308 -11.65 -18.10 -6.89
C SER A 308 -10.70 -17.38 -5.91
N PRO A 309 -9.95 -18.12 -5.07
CA PRO A 309 -8.92 -17.56 -4.20
C PRO A 309 -7.84 -16.74 -4.94
N GLY A 310 -7.16 -15.87 -4.21
CA GLY A 310 -6.06 -15.03 -4.75
C GLY A 310 -4.96 -15.81 -5.44
N ASP A 311 -4.48 -16.88 -4.81
CA ASP A 311 -3.40 -17.70 -5.35
C ASP A 311 -3.79 -18.37 -6.68
N ASP A 312 -5.03 -18.85 -6.81
CA ASP A 312 -5.54 -19.43 -8.05
C ASP A 312 -5.63 -18.38 -9.18
N ARG A 313 -6.00 -17.14 -8.84
CA ARG A 313 -6.02 -16.03 -9.80
C ARG A 313 -4.61 -15.67 -10.26
N VAL A 314 -3.62 -15.64 -9.35
CA VAL A 314 -2.21 -15.42 -9.67
C VAL A 314 -1.69 -16.50 -10.61
N ASP A 315 -1.86 -17.76 -10.23
CA ASP A 315 -1.43 -18.91 -11.02
C ASP A 315 -2.03 -18.85 -12.44
N PHE A 316 -3.35 -18.72 -12.54
CA PHE A 316 -4.03 -18.64 -13.82
C PHE A 316 -3.54 -17.46 -14.67
N PHE A 317 -3.47 -16.25 -14.10
CA PHE A 317 -3.10 -15.04 -14.81
C PHE A 317 -1.69 -15.12 -15.38
N LEU A 318 -0.72 -15.57 -14.58
CA LEU A 318 0.67 -15.73 -14.99
C LEU A 318 0.80 -16.78 -16.09
N GLN A 319 0.13 -17.93 -15.95
CA GLN A 319 0.22 -18.98 -16.96
C GLN A 319 -0.33 -18.55 -18.32
N VAL A 320 -1.50 -17.90 -18.32
CA VAL A 320 -2.13 -17.40 -19.55
C VAL A 320 -1.31 -16.28 -20.17
N ARG A 321 -0.71 -15.40 -19.35
CA ARG A 321 0.17 -14.32 -19.84
C ARG A 321 1.42 -14.87 -20.54
N GLU A 322 2.04 -15.92 -20.00
CA GLU A 322 3.27 -16.54 -20.53
C GLU A 322 3.11 -17.10 -21.95
N VAL A 323 1.90 -17.47 -22.36
CA VAL A 323 1.60 -17.98 -23.72
C VAL A 323 1.08 -16.90 -24.68
N ARG A 324 1.06 -15.63 -24.26
CA ARG A 324 0.72 -14.47 -25.09
C ARG A 324 2.00 -13.71 -25.48
N ARG A 325 2.02 -13.10 -26.67
CA ARG A 325 3.10 -12.18 -27.08
C ARG A 325 2.95 -10.86 -26.29
N ARG A 326 3.55 -10.75 -25.10
CA ARG A 326 3.63 -9.52 -24.31
C ARG A 326 5.04 -9.34 -23.82
N LYS A 327 5.52 -8.09 -23.81
CA LYS A 327 6.81 -7.76 -23.20
C LYS A 327 6.78 -8.21 -21.73
N ASP A 328 7.82 -8.93 -21.32
CA ASP A 328 8.11 -9.23 -19.91
C ASP A 328 8.57 -7.92 -19.25
N GLN A 329 7.63 -7.01 -19.07
CA GLN A 329 7.81 -5.94 -18.10
C GLN A 329 7.82 -6.60 -16.72
N ASP A 330 8.87 -6.35 -15.94
CA ASP A 330 9.02 -6.82 -14.56
C ASP A 330 7.68 -6.72 -13.82
N LEU A 331 7.05 -7.88 -13.60
CA LEU A 331 5.76 -7.98 -12.89
C LEU A 331 5.86 -7.37 -11.49
N VAL A 332 7.07 -7.30 -10.94
CA VAL A 332 7.40 -6.73 -9.63
C VAL A 332 7.21 -5.21 -9.60
N ASN A 333 7.52 -4.50 -10.70
CA ASN A 333 7.41 -3.03 -10.78
C ASN A 333 6.21 -2.55 -11.62
N THR A 334 5.72 -3.37 -12.56
CA THR A 334 4.78 -2.92 -13.61
C THR A 334 3.32 -3.36 -13.34
N SER A 335 3.08 -4.22 -12.36
CA SER A 335 1.77 -4.87 -12.17
C SER A 335 0.95 -4.33 -10.99
N LEU A 336 1.19 -3.10 -10.51
CA LEU A 336 0.44 -2.50 -9.40
C LEU A 336 -1.09 -2.48 -9.65
N MET A 337 -1.52 -2.37 -10.91
CA MET A 337 -2.93 -2.26 -11.26
C MET A 337 -3.70 -3.60 -11.29
N ALA A 338 -3.07 -4.71 -11.73
CA ALA A 338 -3.67 -6.05 -11.59
C ALA A 338 -3.49 -6.63 -10.18
N HIS A 339 -2.49 -6.13 -9.45
CA HIS A 339 -2.12 -6.63 -8.14
C HIS A 339 -3.30 -6.65 -7.15
N GLY A 340 -4.15 -5.62 -7.16
CA GLY A 340 -5.33 -5.60 -6.30
C GLY A 340 -6.33 -6.73 -6.63
N ILE A 341 -6.52 -7.08 -7.90
CA ILE A 341 -7.35 -8.23 -8.32
C ILE A 341 -6.70 -9.54 -7.88
N LEU A 342 -5.38 -9.66 -8.00
CA LEU A 342 -4.66 -10.88 -7.71
C LEU A 342 -4.58 -11.16 -6.20
N THR A 343 -4.38 -10.12 -5.38
CA THR A 343 -4.11 -10.26 -3.94
C THR A 343 -5.35 -10.08 -3.06
N THR A 344 -6.27 -9.18 -3.40
CA THR A 344 -7.45 -8.90 -2.56
C THR A 344 -8.42 -10.07 -2.57
N PRO A 345 -8.73 -10.72 -1.43
CA PRO A 345 -9.53 -11.95 -1.44
C PRO A 345 -10.92 -11.76 -2.06
N THR A 346 -11.64 -10.71 -1.64
CA THR A 346 -13.00 -10.40 -2.10
C THR A 346 -13.24 -8.90 -2.16
N GLU A 347 -14.27 -8.49 -2.87
CA GLU A 347 -14.78 -7.12 -2.92
C GLU A 347 -15.09 -6.55 -1.52
N PHE A 348 -15.48 -7.40 -0.56
CA PHE A 348 -15.83 -6.96 0.79
C PHE A 348 -14.63 -6.48 1.61
N HIS A 349 -13.42 -6.92 1.27
CA HIS A 349 -12.20 -6.38 1.87
C HIS A 349 -11.98 -4.92 1.45
N LEU A 350 -12.28 -4.59 0.19
CA LEU A 350 -12.24 -3.21 -0.29
C LEU A 350 -13.35 -2.38 0.35
N LEU A 351 -14.55 -2.96 0.43
CA LEU A 351 -15.71 -2.30 1.02
C LEU A 351 -15.47 -1.94 2.50
N GLU A 352 -14.88 -2.85 3.30
CA GLU A 352 -14.54 -2.59 4.70
C GLU A 352 -13.60 -1.39 4.85
N VAL A 353 -12.53 -1.35 4.06
CA VAL A 353 -11.54 -0.26 4.13
C VAL A 353 -12.17 1.08 3.72
N ARG A 354 -12.97 1.10 2.65
CA ARG A 354 -13.65 2.33 2.20
C ARG A 354 -14.73 2.78 3.17
N ALA A 355 -15.46 1.84 3.76
CA ALA A 355 -16.40 2.10 4.83
C ALA A 355 -15.70 2.74 6.04
N LEU A 356 -14.53 2.22 6.42
CA LEU A 356 -13.72 2.79 7.50
C LEU A 356 -13.30 4.23 7.16
N VAL A 357 -12.82 4.49 5.94
CA VAL A 357 -12.48 5.85 5.50
C VAL A 357 -13.70 6.78 5.57
N ALA A 358 -14.86 6.34 5.10
CA ALA A 358 -16.09 7.14 5.15
C ALA A 358 -16.49 7.47 6.60
N LYS A 359 -16.42 6.49 7.50
CA LYS A 359 -16.68 6.69 8.94
C LYS A 359 -15.68 7.65 9.58
N VAL A 360 -14.39 7.54 9.26
CA VAL A 360 -13.35 8.44 9.77
C VAL A 360 -13.61 9.88 9.31
N ARG A 361 -13.90 10.10 8.02
CA ARG A 361 -14.27 11.43 7.50
C ARG A 361 -15.46 12.02 8.25
N TYR A 362 -16.53 11.24 8.41
CA TYR A 362 -17.70 11.66 9.17
C TYR A 362 -17.34 12.04 10.62
N CYS A 363 -16.53 11.24 11.32
CA CYS A 363 -16.13 11.54 12.69
C CYS A 363 -15.26 12.82 12.80
N VAL A 364 -14.32 13.03 11.86
CA VAL A 364 -13.51 14.25 11.79
C VAL A 364 -14.41 15.48 11.63
N GLN A 365 -15.38 15.42 10.71
CA GLN A 365 -16.33 16.49 10.46
C GLN A 365 -17.28 16.72 11.65
N LYS A 366 -17.78 15.65 12.27
CA LYS A 366 -18.64 15.69 13.47
C LYS A 366 -17.95 16.38 14.64
N GLN A 367 -16.63 16.26 14.75
CA GLN A 367 -15.82 16.98 15.74
C GLN A 367 -15.45 18.41 15.31
N GLY A 368 -15.91 18.88 14.15
CA GLY A 368 -15.64 20.22 13.64
C GLY A 368 -14.20 20.43 13.16
N MET A 369 -13.44 19.36 12.96
CA MET A 369 -12.03 19.42 12.54
C MET A 369 -11.90 19.39 11.02
N LEU A 370 -10.86 20.03 10.49
CA LEU A 370 -10.37 19.73 9.14
C LEU A 370 -9.51 18.47 9.13
N ALA A 371 -9.34 17.86 7.96
CA ALA A 371 -8.40 16.75 7.78
C ALA A 371 -6.99 17.10 8.31
N MET A 372 -6.50 18.32 8.04
CA MET A 372 -5.19 18.74 8.53
C MET A 372 -5.16 19.06 10.03
N ASP A 373 -6.29 19.41 10.64
CA ASP A 373 -6.38 19.57 12.09
C ASP A 373 -6.36 18.20 12.78
N ALA A 374 -7.10 17.25 12.22
CA ALA A 374 -7.07 15.85 12.67
C ALA A 374 -5.68 15.24 12.52
N PHE A 375 -5.00 15.47 11.38
CA PHE A 375 -3.63 15.01 11.18
C PHE A 375 -2.68 15.52 12.28
N ARG A 376 -2.74 16.81 12.58
CA ARG A 376 -1.92 17.42 13.66
C ARG A 376 -2.28 16.88 15.04
N ALA A 377 -3.55 16.59 15.28
CA ALA A 377 -4.00 15.97 16.52
C ALA A 377 -3.51 14.52 16.65
N PHE A 378 -3.37 13.80 15.54
CA PHE A 378 -2.92 12.40 15.52
C PHE A 378 -1.39 12.30 15.58
N ASP A 379 -0.67 13.27 15.01
CA ASP A 379 0.79 13.36 14.98
C ASP A 379 1.36 13.76 16.34
N SER A 380 1.20 12.87 17.31
CA SER A 380 1.71 13.04 18.68
C SER A 380 3.23 13.08 18.75
N SER A 381 3.91 12.50 17.76
CA SER A 381 5.38 12.51 17.67
C SER A 381 5.94 13.76 16.97
N HIS A 382 5.08 14.57 16.34
CA HIS A 382 5.44 15.76 15.56
C HIS A 382 6.41 15.45 14.41
N LEU A 383 6.28 14.26 13.81
CA LEU A 383 7.14 13.81 12.71
C LEU A 383 6.58 14.20 11.33
N ASN A 384 5.39 14.79 11.26
CA ASN A 384 4.64 15.08 10.03
C ASN A 384 4.39 13.85 9.14
N ILE A 385 4.41 12.67 9.75
CA ILE A 385 4.05 11.37 9.17
C ILE A 385 3.35 10.58 10.28
N LEU A 386 2.33 9.79 9.94
CA LEU A 386 1.63 8.96 10.92
C LEU A 386 2.02 7.50 10.73
N GLY A 387 2.53 6.88 11.81
CA GLY A 387 2.65 5.43 11.87
C GLY A 387 1.35 4.76 12.32
N CYS A 388 1.28 3.41 12.23
CA CYS A 388 0.10 2.65 12.63
C CYS A 388 -0.40 2.96 14.06
N LYS A 389 0.52 3.21 15.01
CA LYS A 389 0.18 3.52 16.41
C LYS A 389 -0.49 4.88 16.57
N GLU A 390 0.00 5.89 15.85
CA GLU A 390 -0.55 7.25 15.88
C GLU A 390 -1.88 7.30 15.18
N LEU A 391 -2.00 6.59 14.04
CA LEU A 391 -3.27 6.46 13.35
C LEU A 391 -4.29 5.73 14.24
N TRP A 392 -3.91 4.62 14.90
CA TRP A 392 -4.76 3.94 15.88
C TRP A 392 -5.21 4.89 16.99
N GLY A 393 -4.27 5.60 17.61
CA GLY A 393 -4.57 6.56 18.67
C GLY A 393 -5.51 7.66 18.20
N GLY A 394 -5.31 8.16 16.98
CA GLY A 394 -6.18 9.12 16.31
C GLY A 394 -7.59 8.60 16.05
N LEU A 395 -7.74 7.37 15.57
CA LEU A 395 -9.06 6.75 15.37
C LEU A 395 -9.76 6.51 16.70
N THR A 396 -9.02 6.11 17.74
CA THR A 396 -9.54 6.00 19.11
C THR A 396 -10.01 7.37 19.63
N TYR A 397 -9.26 8.44 19.35
CA TYR A 397 -9.64 9.82 19.68
C TYR A 397 -10.93 10.26 18.97
N LEU A 398 -11.17 9.77 17.75
CA LEU A 398 -12.44 9.97 17.04
C LEU A 398 -13.59 9.12 17.59
N GLY A 399 -13.35 8.26 18.58
CA GLY A 399 -14.33 7.34 19.16
C GLY A 399 -14.56 6.08 18.33
N LEU A 400 -13.62 5.71 17.46
CA LEU A 400 -13.71 4.52 16.63
C LEU A 400 -12.90 3.38 17.25
N GLU A 401 -13.58 2.26 17.47
CA GLU A 401 -12.93 1.00 17.82
C GLU A 401 -12.50 0.28 16.54
N VAL A 402 -11.19 0.04 16.43
CA VAL A 402 -10.57 -0.59 15.26
C VAL A 402 -9.67 -1.73 15.70
N THR A 403 -9.50 -2.71 14.82
CA THR A 403 -8.64 -3.88 14.99
C THR A 403 -7.29 -3.68 14.30
N ASP A 404 -6.30 -4.48 14.67
CA ASP A 404 -4.99 -4.53 14.00
C ASP A 404 -5.12 -4.71 12.48
N SER A 405 -6.03 -5.58 12.05
CA SER A 405 -6.26 -5.84 10.62
C SER A 405 -6.79 -4.60 9.89
N GLU A 406 -7.68 -3.85 10.51
CA GLU A 406 -8.29 -2.66 9.91
C GLU A 406 -7.29 -1.52 9.81
N ILE A 407 -6.51 -1.25 10.86
CA ILE A 407 -5.45 -0.23 10.82
C ILE A 407 -4.42 -0.56 9.75
N HIS A 408 -3.99 -1.81 9.65
CA HIS A 408 -3.03 -2.20 8.61
C HIS A 408 -3.60 -2.06 7.21
N SER A 409 -4.88 -2.39 7.02
CA SER A 409 -5.52 -2.28 5.72
C SER A 409 -5.78 -0.82 5.34
N LEU A 410 -6.07 0.03 6.32
CA LEU A 410 -6.24 1.47 6.15
C LEU A 410 -4.93 2.16 5.77
N VAL A 411 -3.82 1.88 6.48
CA VAL A 411 -2.50 2.46 6.14
C VAL A 411 -2.11 2.08 4.72
N ARG A 412 -2.22 0.79 4.36
CA ARG A 412 -1.92 0.32 3.00
C ARG A 412 -2.80 0.94 1.92
N ALA A 413 -4.01 1.37 2.27
CA ALA A 413 -4.93 2.00 1.32
C ALA A 413 -4.60 3.47 1.03
N ILE A 414 -3.97 4.14 1.98
CA ILE A 414 -3.78 5.59 1.96
C ILE A 414 -2.33 5.95 1.63
N ASP A 415 -1.38 5.09 2.03
CA ASP A 415 0.04 5.23 1.75
C ASP A 415 0.33 5.11 0.24
N SER A 416 0.41 6.27 -0.43
CA SER A 416 0.61 6.35 -1.88
C SER A 416 2.04 5.99 -2.30
N ASN A 417 3.04 6.19 -1.43
CA ASN A 417 4.46 5.99 -1.75
C ASN A 417 5.00 4.63 -1.26
N LYS A 418 4.16 3.87 -0.55
CA LYS A 418 4.41 2.51 -0.05
C LYS A 418 5.60 2.46 0.91
N ASP A 419 5.80 3.52 1.68
CA ASP A 419 6.86 3.62 2.68
C ASP A 419 6.45 3.11 4.07
N GLY A 420 5.20 2.68 4.22
CA GLY A 420 4.60 2.16 5.45
C GLY A 420 4.09 3.23 6.41
N PHE A 421 4.15 4.51 6.02
CA PHE A 421 3.67 5.65 6.80
C PHE A 421 2.64 6.45 6.01
N VAL A 422 1.77 7.15 6.74
CA VAL A 422 0.80 8.06 6.12
C VAL A 422 1.37 9.47 6.21
N SER A 423 1.79 10.02 5.07
CA SER A 423 2.23 11.42 5.01
C SER A 423 1.06 12.39 5.17
N SER A 424 1.36 13.66 5.43
CA SER A 424 0.36 14.73 5.42
C SER A 424 -0.43 14.78 4.11
N ASP A 425 0.21 14.53 2.97
CA ASP A 425 -0.45 14.56 1.66
C ASP A 425 -1.35 13.34 1.46
N ASP A 426 -0.91 12.17 1.92
CA ASP A 426 -1.71 10.95 1.89
C ASP A 426 -2.95 11.07 2.77
N PHE A 427 -2.77 11.55 4.01
CA PHE A 427 -3.87 11.81 4.93
C PHE A 427 -4.85 12.83 4.36
N LYS A 428 -4.34 13.91 3.77
CA LYS A 428 -5.18 14.91 3.12
C LYS A 428 -5.96 14.31 1.97
N LYS A 429 -5.33 13.58 1.04
CA LYS A 429 -6.07 12.93 -0.07
C LYS A 429 -7.16 11.97 0.44
N ALA A 430 -6.87 11.25 1.52
CA ALA A 430 -7.79 10.24 2.05
C ALA A 430 -8.92 10.80 2.93
N PHE A 431 -8.72 11.94 3.59
CA PHE A 431 -9.68 12.45 4.58
C PHE A 431 -10.12 13.90 4.36
N HIS A 432 -9.57 14.61 3.36
CA HIS A 432 -10.05 15.94 2.98
C HIS A 432 -11.48 15.87 2.45
N VAL A 433 -12.19 16.97 2.70
CA VAL A 433 -13.60 17.24 2.41
C VAL A 433 -13.61 18.69 1.92
N ASP A 434 -14.03 18.96 0.67
CA ASP A 434 -13.92 20.30 0.08
C ASP A 434 -14.95 21.25 0.70
N ARG A 435 -14.46 22.28 1.41
CA ARG A 435 -15.27 23.34 2.07
C ARG A 435 -15.88 24.33 1.07
N GLY A 436 -16.69 23.85 0.12
CA GLY A 436 -17.49 24.73 -0.73
C GLY A 436 -18.67 25.42 -0.02
N ASN A 437 -18.99 25.03 1.23
CA ASN A 437 -20.29 25.36 1.82
C ASN A 437 -20.32 25.50 3.36
N ILE A 438 -19.28 26.05 4.01
CA ILE A 438 -19.39 26.37 5.44
C ILE A 438 -20.03 27.75 5.64
N PRO A 439 -21.19 27.88 6.33
CA PRO A 439 -21.62 29.15 6.88
C PRO A 439 -20.64 29.54 7.99
N THR A 440 -19.87 30.58 7.73
CA THR A 440 -19.28 31.42 8.78
C THR A 440 -20.35 31.77 9.80
N GLU A 441 -20.06 31.57 11.08
CA GLU A 441 -20.37 32.47 12.23
C GLU A 441 -20.36 31.64 13.53
N LEU A 442 -19.17 31.45 14.11
CA LEU A 442 -19.02 31.27 15.56
C LEU A 442 -18.73 32.65 16.15
N GLY A 443 -19.73 33.31 16.71
CA GLY A 443 -19.57 34.62 17.32
C GLY A 443 -20.82 35.17 17.98
N GLY A 444 -21.20 34.66 19.15
CA GLY A 444 -22.15 35.37 20.03
C GLY A 444 -23.07 34.48 20.85
N ALA A 445 -22.81 34.40 22.16
CA ALA A 445 -23.73 33.84 23.13
C ALA A 445 -24.92 34.79 23.39
N ARG A 446 -26.16 34.37 23.09
CA ARG A 446 -27.36 34.47 23.98
C ARG A 446 -28.66 34.11 23.25
N ARG A 447 -29.32 33.09 23.82
CA ARG A 447 -30.78 32.81 23.93
C ARG A 447 -31.12 31.41 23.44
N MET A 448 -31.21 30.50 24.41
CA MET A 448 -32.06 29.33 24.30
C MET A 448 -33.53 29.77 24.25
N SER A 449 -34.34 29.07 23.45
CA SER A 449 -35.57 28.48 23.99
C SER A 449 -35.97 27.20 23.24
N ALA A 450 -35.90 26.09 24.00
CA ALA A 450 -36.84 24.98 24.07
C ALA A 450 -37.22 24.15 22.81
N ALA A 451 -36.70 22.91 22.83
CA ALA A 451 -37.33 21.65 22.37
C ALA A 451 -37.59 21.48 20.86
N ALA A 452 -36.82 20.63 20.16
CA ALA A 452 -37.04 19.17 20.00
C ALA A 452 -38.17 18.88 18.98
N ALA A 453 -37.97 18.05 17.95
CA ALA A 453 -37.30 16.76 18.00
C ALA A 453 -36.73 16.32 16.62
N ALA A 454 -35.57 15.66 16.67
CA ALA A 454 -34.93 14.81 15.65
C ALA A 454 -34.33 15.43 14.36
N GLY A 455 -34.24 16.75 14.22
CA GLY A 455 -33.57 17.38 13.07
C GLY A 455 -32.05 17.39 13.18
N ILE A 456 -31.38 16.33 12.69
CA ILE A 456 -29.96 16.41 12.32
C ILE A 456 -29.86 17.31 11.08
N ASP A 457 -28.94 18.28 11.11
CA ASP A 457 -28.74 19.31 10.09
C ASP A 457 -28.51 18.71 8.68
N MET A 458 -29.52 18.89 7.82
CA MET A 458 -29.65 18.36 6.45
C MET A 458 -28.55 18.86 5.49
N ARG A 459 -27.78 19.89 5.87
CA ARG A 459 -26.65 20.39 5.07
C ARG A 459 -25.40 19.53 5.16
N SER A 460 -25.14 18.84 6.29
CA SER A 460 -23.88 18.10 6.45
C SER A 460 -23.80 16.81 5.61
N THR A 461 -24.94 16.16 5.38
CA THR A 461 -25.04 14.90 4.61
C THR A 461 -24.94 15.12 3.10
N VAL A 462 -25.46 16.24 2.59
CA VAL A 462 -25.43 16.59 1.15
C VAL A 462 -24.02 16.98 0.71
N ASP A 463 -23.27 17.70 1.56
CA ASP A 463 -21.84 17.96 1.32
C ASP A 463 -21.06 16.63 1.29
N CYS A 464 -21.36 15.71 2.23
CA CYS A 464 -20.79 14.36 2.26
C CYS A 464 -20.96 13.60 0.93
N LEU A 465 -22.11 13.73 0.25
CA LEU A 465 -22.38 13.07 -1.04
C LEU A 465 -21.57 13.64 -2.22
N GLN A 466 -21.27 14.95 -2.21
CA GLN A 466 -20.38 15.55 -3.22
C GLN A 466 -18.93 15.15 -2.97
N ASP A 467 -18.53 15.05 -1.70
CA ASP A 467 -17.20 14.58 -1.30
C ASP A 467 -17.02 13.07 -1.52
N LEU A 468 -18.09 12.27 -1.47
CA LEU A 468 -18.11 10.82 -1.80
C LEU A 468 -17.72 10.49 -3.24
N ARG A 469 -17.95 11.40 -4.19
CA ARG A 469 -17.40 11.29 -5.55
C ARG A 469 -15.87 11.47 -5.58
N GLN A 470 -15.27 12.11 -4.58
CA GLN A 470 -13.83 12.10 -4.36
C GLN A 470 -13.37 10.88 -3.55
N ILE A 471 -14.27 10.11 -2.91
CA ILE A 471 -13.92 8.88 -2.16
C ILE A 471 -13.61 7.72 -3.10
N SER A 472 -14.25 7.68 -4.27
CA SER A 472 -13.81 6.85 -5.40
C SER A 472 -12.46 7.29 -6.01
N SER A 473 -11.82 8.34 -5.49
CA SER A 473 -10.46 8.75 -5.89
C SER A 473 -9.34 8.18 -5.00
N LEU A 474 -9.69 7.42 -3.94
CA LEU A 474 -8.72 6.55 -3.27
C LEU A 474 -8.32 5.44 -4.24
N ARG A 475 -7.18 5.62 -4.90
CA ARG A 475 -6.66 4.71 -5.92
C ARG A 475 -6.46 3.30 -5.35
N LEU A 476 -7.33 2.36 -5.70
CA LEU A 476 -7.30 0.99 -5.16
C LEU A 476 -6.20 0.10 -5.73
N GLN A 477 -5.55 0.53 -6.80
CA GLN A 477 -4.28 -0.02 -7.29
C GLN A 477 -3.15 0.00 -6.23
N ASP A 478 -3.30 0.78 -5.16
CA ASP A 478 -2.34 0.81 -4.06
C ASP A 478 -2.70 -0.14 -2.90
N LEU A 479 -3.92 -0.71 -2.91
CA LEU A 479 -4.34 -1.71 -1.94
C LEU A 479 -3.75 -3.10 -2.28
N VAL A 480 -2.63 -3.40 -1.64
CA VAL A 480 -2.00 -4.73 -1.64
C VAL A 480 -2.46 -5.49 -0.39
N VAL A 481 -3.25 -6.56 -0.54
CA VAL A 481 -3.58 -7.48 0.57
C VAL A 481 -2.79 -8.78 0.38
N PRO A 482 -1.53 -8.87 0.84
CA PRO A 482 -0.81 -10.12 0.77
C PRO A 482 -1.44 -11.15 1.72
N PRO A 483 -1.23 -12.46 1.48
CA PRO A 483 -1.59 -13.50 2.46
C PRO A 483 -0.98 -13.14 3.83
N ARG A 484 -1.56 -13.65 4.92
CA ARG A 484 -1.16 -13.46 6.34
C ARG A 484 0.30 -13.86 6.63
N GLY A 485 1.25 -13.25 5.95
CA GLY A 485 2.66 -13.21 6.23
C GLY A 485 2.89 -12.03 7.16
N PRO A 486 3.80 -12.16 8.13
CA PRO A 486 4.11 -11.07 9.01
C PRO A 486 4.72 -9.94 8.15
N ILE A 487 4.12 -8.74 8.26
CA ILE A 487 4.50 -7.49 7.58
C ILE A 487 6.03 -7.39 7.49
N LYS A 488 6.65 -7.05 6.36
CA LYS A 488 8.13 -6.92 6.32
C LYS A 488 8.63 -5.88 7.31
N GLU A 489 8.00 -4.72 7.50
CA GLU A 489 8.42 -3.78 8.56
C GLU A 489 8.19 -4.30 9.97
N LEU A 490 7.10 -5.04 10.26
CA LEU A 490 6.82 -5.56 11.60
C LEU A 490 7.58 -6.86 11.89
N SER A 491 7.82 -7.68 10.87
CA SER A 491 8.59 -8.93 10.90
C SER A 491 10.07 -8.68 10.77
N GLU A 492 10.51 -7.60 10.13
CA GLU A 492 11.87 -7.07 10.22
C GLU A 492 12.03 -6.24 11.48
N LEU A 493 11.04 -5.50 12.01
CA LEU A 493 11.16 -4.95 13.36
C LEU A 493 11.21 -6.08 14.38
N ILE A 494 10.42 -7.13 14.25
CA ILE A 494 10.44 -8.31 15.14
C ILE A 494 11.70 -9.13 14.91
N LYS A 495 12.15 -9.40 13.68
CA LYS A 495 13.41 -10.13 13.38
C LYS A 495 14.66 -9.28 13.67
N LYS A 496 14.62 -7.94 13.51
CA LYS A 496 15.70 -7.00 13.88
C LYS A 496 15.67 -6.62 15.37
N THR A 497 14.53 -6.67 16.06
CA THR A 497 14.49 -6.76 17.54
C THR A 497 14.82 -8.16 18.04
N THR A 498 14.81 -9.17 17.15
CA THR A 498 15.45 -10.48 17.32
C THR A 498 16.87 -10.50 16.73
N ILE A 499 17.49 -9.34 16.43
CA ILE A 499 18.93 -9.23 16.73
C ILE A 499 18.91 -9.21 18.23
N LYS A 500 19.35 -10.33 18.85
CA LYS A 500 19.44 -10.53 20.30
C LYS A 500 19.52 -9.15 20.95
N ARG A 501 18.46 -8.67 21.61
CA ARG A 501 18.67 -7.83 22.80
C ARG A 501 19.68 -8.67 23.56
N ALA A 502 20.96 -8.30 23.51
CA ALA A 502 22.00 -9.06 24.16
C ALA A 502 21.46 -9.19 25.57
N SER A 503 21.11 -10.43 25.96
CA SER A 503 20.58 -10.66 27.29
C SER A 503 21.67 -10.09 28.18
N LEU A 504 21.36 -8.97 28.85
CA LEU A 504 22.33 -8.38 29.75
C LEU A 504 22.83 -9.51 30.63
N PRO A 505 24.16 -9.65 30.82
CA PRO A 505 24.69 -10.70 31.66
C PRO A 505 23.87 -10.71 32.97
N PRO A 506 23.27 -11.86 33.36
CA PRO A 506 22.38 -11.91 34.52
C PRO A 506 23.10 -11.48 35.82
N ASP A 507 24.43 -11.51 35.81
CA ASP A 507 25.36 -11.05 36.83
C ASP A 507 25.85 -9.60 36.65
N LEU A 508 25.25 -8.80 35.77
CA LEU A 508 25.66 -7.40 35.56
C LEU A 508 25.26 -6.55 36.77
N GLU A 509 26.26 -6.08 37.52
CA GLU A 509 26.09 -5.23 38.69
C GLU A 509 26.57 -3.80 38.43
N MET A 510 26.10 -2.85 39.25
CA MET A 510 26.54 -1.45 39.22
C MET A 510 28.07 -1.29 39.19
N LYS A 511 28.78 -2.09 40.00
CA LYS A 511 30.24 -2.07 40.12
C LYS A 511 30.97 -2.38 38.80
N ASP A 512 30.34 -3.13 37.89
CA ASP A 512 30.92 -3.47 36.60
C ASP A 512 30.89 -2.28 35.63
N LEU A 513 29.90 -1.40 35.76
CA LEU A 513 29.76 -0.21 34.91
C LEU A 513 30.65 0.95 35.35
N GLU A 514 30.96 1.05 36.65
CA GLU A 514 31.78 2.14 37.22
C GLU A 514 33.17 2.25 36.57
N GLY A 515 33.72 1.14 36.06
CA GLY A 515 34.98 1.15 35.33
C GLY A 515 34.86 1.20 33.81
N ILE A 516 33.65 1.36 33.25
CA ILE A 516 33.47 1.62 31.83
C ILE A 516 33.61 3.12 31.56
N LYS A 517 34.61 3.46 30.76
CA LYS A 517 34.98 4.82 30.40
C LYS A 517 34.56 5.11 28.97
N VAL A 518 33.81 6.18 28.77
CA VAL A 518 33.44 6.73 27.45
C VAL A 518 34.31 7.97 27.19
N LYS A 519 34.91 8.06 26.01
CA LYS A 519 35.66 9.25 25.59
C LYS A 519 35.49 9.54 24.09
N LEU A 520 35.58 10.81 23.72
CA LEU A 520 35.81 11.22 22.35
C LEU A 520 37.24 10.87 21.93
N HIS A 521 37.36 10.32 20.73
CA HIS A 521 38.61 9.90 20.14
C HIS A 521 38.73 10.46 18.72
N VAL A 522 39.88 11.06 18.42
CA VAL A 522 40.21 11.46 17.05
C VAL A 522 40.41 10.21 16.22
N HIS A 523 39.64 10.08 15.14
CA HIS A 523 39.75 8.96 14.21
C HIS A 523 40.55 9.37 12.98
N ASP A 524 41.36 8.46 12.43
CA ASP A 524 42.31 8.75 11.36
C ASP A 524 42.22 7.79 10.16
N LYS A 525 41.29 6.83 10.18
CA LYS A 525 41.09 5.85 9.10
C LYS A 525 39.70 5.97 8.48
N PHE A 526 39.62 6.24 7.19
CA PHE A 526 38.35 6.45 6.51
C PHE A 526 38.28 5.67 5.20
N GLY A 527 37.08 5.20 4.86
CA GLY A 527 36.74 4.74 3.52
C GLY A 527 36.02 5.85 2.76
N GLU A 528 36.40 6.08 1.51
CA GLU A 528 35.65 6.97 0.62
C GLU A 528 34.30 6.33 0.29
N VAL A 529 33.22 7.08 0.49
CA VAL A 529 31.86 6.66 0.11
C VAL A 529 31.50 7.24 -1.24
N TRP A 530 31.83 8.52 -1.48
CA TRP A 530 31.47 9.24 -2.69
C TRP A 530 32.24 10.56 -2.82
N ASN A 531 32.44 11.04 -4.04
CA ASN A 531 32.97 12.38 -4.33
C ASN A 531 32.17 13.10 -5.43
N SER A 532 32.16 14.42 -5.41
CA SER A 532 31.31 15.23 -6.29
C SER A 532 31.95 15.64 -7.62
N LYS A 533 33.13 15.13 -8.00
CA LYS A 533 33.87 15.60 -9.19
C LYS A 533 33.04 15.50 -10.49
N GLU A 534 32.28 14.42 -10.63
CA GLU A 534 31.50 14.10 -11.83
C GLU A 534 30.12 14.77 -11.83
N THR A 535 29.75 15.52 -10.77
CA THR A 535 28.40 16.13 -10.66
C THR A 535 28.20 17.41 -11.46
N GLY A 536 29.29 18.07 -11.87
CA GLY A 536 29.26 19.41 -12.48
C GLY A 536 28.99 20.56 -11.49
N ALA A 537 29.04 20.30 -10.17
CA ALA A 537 28.86 21.35 -9.15
C ALA A 537 30.03 22.33 -9.13
N ARG A 538 29.75 23.59 -8.74
CA ARG A 538 30.76 24.66 -8.68
C ARG A 538 31.85 24.44 -7.64
N SER A 539 31.61 23.60 -6.65
CA SER A 539 32.58 23.21 -5.63
C SER A 539 32.64 21.69 -5.49
N VAL A 540 33.72 21.19 -4.92
CA VAL A 540 33.95 19.75 -4.76
C VAL A 540 33.87 19.34 -3.30
N VAL A 541 33.30 18.16 -3.05
CA VAL A 541 33.25 17.52 -1.73
C VAL A 541 33.46 16.02 -1.87
N THR A 542 34.11 15.43 -0.87
CA THR A 542 34.19 13.98 -0.68
C THR A 542 33.57 13.58 0.66
N VAL A 543 32.79 12.51 0.64
CA VAL A 543 32.12 11.90 1.79
C VAL A 543 32.91 10.68 2.25
N TRP A 544 33.17 10.62 3.55
CA TRP A 544 34.03 9.64 4.20
C TRP A 544 33.29 8.92 5.32
N ALA A 545 33.35 7.58 5.31
CA ALA A 545 32.88 6.72 6.39
C ALA A 545 34.07 6.35 7.31
N PRO A 546 33.93 6.45 8.64
CA PRO A 546 35.00 6.02 9.55
C PRO A 546 35.19 4.49 9.49
N THR A 547 36.41 4.03 9.21
CA THR A 547 36.73 2.60 9.22
C THR A 547 36.96 2.13 10.65
N ILE A 548 35.92 1.58 11.27
CA ILE A 548 35.97 1.07 12.64
C ILE A 548 36.46 -0.38 12.62
N MET A 549 37.75 -0.58 12.87
CA MET A 549 38.32 -1.92 13.00
C MET A 549 38.09 -2.46 14.42
N THR A 550 37.49 -3.64 14.54
CA THR A 550 37.59 -4.48 15.74
C THR A 550 39.02 -5.03 15.80
N SER A 551 39.92 -4.33 16.50
CA SER A 551 41.29 -4.79 16.67
C SER A 551 41.29 -6.16 17.36
N LEU A 552 41.76 -7.21 16.67
CA LEU A 552 41.99 -8.57 17.20
C LEU A 552 42.91 -8.61 18.46
N VAL A 553 43.54 -7.49 18.80
CA VAL A 553 44.57 -7.36 19.86
C VAL A 553 44.12 -6.47 21.04
N LYS A 554 42.98 -5.77 20.95
CA LYS A 554 42.50 -4.84 22.00
C LYS A 554 41.09 -5.20 22.47
N LEU A 555 40.98 -6.30 23.19
CA LEU A 555 39.72 -6.93 23.60
C LEU A 555 38.97 -6.21 24.74
N ASN A 556 39.44 -5.04 25.19
CA ASN A 556 38.79 -4.23 26.25
C ASN A 556 38.37 -2.83 25.79
N LYS A 557 38.40 -2.55 24.47
CA LYS A 557 38.02 -1.26 23.90
C LYS A 557 37.27 -1.43 22.60
N GLU A 558 36.23 -0.62 22.41
CA GLU A 558 35.43 -0.60 21.19
C GLU A 558 35.16 0.84 20.77
N ARG A 559 35.11 1.09 19.46
CA ARG A 559 34.78 2.40 18.88
C ARG A 559 33.46 2.30 18.16
N VAL A 560 32.65 3.36 18.22
CA VAL A 560 31.33 3.38 17.59
C VAL A 560 31.21 4.50 16.55
N CYS A 561 30.48 4.20 15.47
CA CYS A 561 30.22 5.15 14.39
C CYS A 561 29.02 6.03 14.77
N LEU A 562 29.15 7.34 14.56
CA LEU A 562 28.11 8.34 14.88
C LEU A 562 27.53 9.02 13.63
N GLY A 563 28.07 8.70 12.46
CA GLY A 563 27.73 9.32 11.18
C GLY A 563 28.97 9.49 10.30
N HIS A 564 28.75 9.98 9.09
CA HIS A 564 29.79 10.22 8.09
C HIS A 564 30.35 11.64 8.16
N TYR A 565 31.42 11.88 7.41
CA TYR A 565 32.15 13.14 7.39
C TYR A 565 32.25 13.66 5.96
N ALA A 566 32.03 14.96 5.78
CA ALA A 566 32.22 15.63 4.49
C ALA A 566 33.47 16.50 4.52
N TYR A 567 34.26 16.48 3.45
CA TYR A 567 35.46 17.29 3.32
C TYR A 567 35.47 18.03 1.97
N PRO A 568 35.71 19.36 1.94
CA PRO A 568 35.65 20.17 0.72
C PRO A 568 36.93 20.07 -0.14
N ASP A 569 37.42 18.85 -0.32
CA ASP A 569 38.52 18.51 -1.22
C ASP A 569 38.38 17.03 -1.59
N THR A 570 39.11 16.64 -2.62
CA THR A 570 39.15 15.30 -3.21
C THR A 570 40.29 14.45 -2.66
N LYS A 571 41.16 15.05 -1.85
CA LYS A 571 42.24 14.37 -1.14
C LYS A 571 41.76 13.95 0.24
N GLU A 572 42.41 12.92 0.79
CA GLU A 572 42.16 12.49 2.16
C GLU A 572 42.30 13.67 3.13
N PRO A 573 41.41 13.76 4.15
CA PRO A 573 41.48 14.84 5.11
C PRO A 573 42.82 14.81 5.87
N PRO A 574 43.52 15.94 6.04
CA PRO A 574 44.82 15.98 6.70
C PRO A 574 44.73 15.56 8.18
N LYS A 575 45.75 14.83 8.66
CA LYS A 575 45.82 14.26 10.04
C LYS A 575 45.65 15.32 11.13
N HIS A 576 46.10 16.55 10.88
CA HIS A 576 45.93 17.69 11.77
C HIS A 576 45.03 18.72 11.09
N ARG A 577 43.77 18.80 11.51
CA ARG A 577 42.79 19.76 10.99
C ARG A 577 42.07 20.47 12.12
N ARG A 578 41.59 21.68 11.85
CA ARG A 578 40.94 22.57 12.83
C ARG A 578 39.75 21.93 13.55
N MET A 579 39.02 21.04 12.87
CA MET A 579 37.96 20.21 13.46
C MET A 579 38.20 18.73 13.12
N PRO A 580 38.94 17.97 13.95
CA PRO A 580 39.21 16.57 13.68
C PRO A 580 37.91 15.75 13.71
N PRO A 581 37.81 14.65 12.93
CA PRO A 581 36.65 13.77 13.00
C PRO A 581 36.71 12.99 14.32
N LEU A 582 35.65 13.09 15.12
CA LEU A 582 35.59 12.49 16.45
C LEU A 582 34.60 11.33 16.48
N VAL A 583 35.07 10.16 16.93
CA VAL A 583 34.24 8.99 17.26
C VAL A 583 34.21 8.79 18.77
N ILE A 584 33.27 7.98 19.27
CA ILE A 584 33.28 7.56 20.68
C ILE A 584 34.09 6.27 20.81
N GLU A 585 35.04 6.26 21.76
CA GLU A 585 35.74 5.06 22.24
C GLU A 585 35.25 4.71 23.64
N VAL A 586 34.75 3.49 23.80
CA VAL A 586 34.36 2.91 25.10
C VAL A 586 35.44 1.94 25.54
N THR A 587 35.87 2.06 26.79
CA THR A 587 36.95 1.26 27.37
C THR A 587 36.50 0.66 28.69
N ASP A 588 36.64 -0.65 28.83
CA ASP A 588 36.57 -1.32 30.13
C ASP A 588 37.94 -1.22 30.83
N THR A 589 37.97 -0.49 31.94
CA THR A 589 39.19 -0.24 32.73
C THR A 589 39.39 -1.25 33.87
N LEU A 590 38.39 -2.07 34.20
CA LEU A 590 38.47 -3.06 35.29
C LEU A 590 39.20 -4.33 34.89
N VAL A 591 39.31 -4.60 33.58
CA VAL A 591 40.02 -5.74 32.98
C VAL A 591 41.55 -5.71 33.22
N LEU A 592 42.03 -4.80 34.06
CA LEU A 592 43.44 -4.62 34.42
C LEU A 592 43.82 -5.02 35.87
N HIS A 593 42.89 -5.49 36.70
CA HIS A 593 43.17 -5.72 38.14
C HIS A 593 43.22 -7.19 38.61
N VAL A 594 43.24 -8.18 37.72
CA VAL A 594 43.44 -9.59 38.11
C VAL A 594 44.74 -10.13 37.50
N GLY A 595 45.83 -10.11 38.27
CA GLY A 595 46.98 -11.00 38.05
C GLY A 595 48.01 -10.63 36.98
N GLY A 596 48.22 -9.35 36.66
CA GLY A 596 49.45 -8.88 36.02
C GLY A 596 49.71 -9.33 34.57
N LYS A 597 48.73 -9.88 33.84
CA LYS A 597 48.85 -10.20 32.40
C LYS A 597 48.00 -9.24 31.55
N MET A 598 48.65 -8.49 30.65
CA MET A 598 47.99 -7.69 29.62
C MET A 598 47.21 -8.62 28.66
N GLY A 599 45.90 -8.39 28.49
CA GLY A 599 45.16 -8.91 27.31
C GLY A 599 43.87 -9.70 27.54
N ALA A 600 43.26 -9.70 28.73
CA ALA A 600 41.94 -10.33 28.89
C ALA A 600 40.84 -9.57 28.10
N ALA A 601 39.89 -10.31 27.53
CA ALA A 601 38.72 -9.73 26.86
C ALA A 601 37.66 -9.29 27.87
N SER A 602 37.05 -8.12 27.69
CA SER A 602 35.87 -7.77 28.48
C SER A 602 34.69 -8.58 27.99
N THR A 603 34.11 -9.41 28.86
CA THR A 603 32.89 -10.17 28.58
C THR A 603 31.63 -9.31 28.67
N LYS A 604 31.71 -8.12 29.30
CA LYS A 604 30.58 -7.23 29.60
C LYS A 604 30.52 -5.98 28.71
N LEU A 605 31.64 -5.61 28.05
CA LEU A 605 31.73 -4.37 27.26
C LEU A 605 30.73 -4.32 26.09
N HIS A 606 30.66 -5.37 25.27
CA HIS A 606 29.80 -5.37 24.08
C HIS A 606 28.30 -5.33 24.42
N PRO A 607 27.78 -6.15 25.37
CA PRO A 607 26.39 -6.02 25.83
C PRO A 607 26.05 -4.64 26.41
N VAL A 608 26.98 -3.99 27.12
CA VAL A 608 26.78 -2.64 27.65
C VAL A 608 26.70 -1.62 26.52
N ILE A 609 27.55 -1.74 25.50
CA ILE A 609 27.50 -0.89 24.31
C ILE A 609 26.17 -1.07 23.57
N ASP A 610 25.72 -2.31 23.36
CA ASP A 610 24.45 -2.57 22.68
C ASP A 610 23.24 -2.00 23.42
N GLY A 611 23.25 -2.05 24.76
CA GLY A 611 22.15 -1.52 25.57
C GLY A 611 22.18 -0.01 25.76
N LEU A 612 23.36 0.61 25.88
CA LEU A 612 23.49 2.07 26.07
C LEU A 612 23.59 2.85 24.77
N MET A 613 24.08 2.24 23.70
CA MET A 613 24.20 2.85 22.38
C MET A 613 23.54 1.94 21.35
N PRO A 614 22.21 1.85 21.35
CA PRO A 614 21.49 0.97 20.44
C PRO A 614 21.65 1.40 18.99
N PHE A 615 21.46 0.46 18.07
CA PHE A 615 21.33 0.78 16.65
C PHE A 615 20.04 1.61 16.39
N PRO A 616 20.01 2.44 15.33
CA PRO A 616 18.78 3.06 14.89
C PRO A 616 17.73 2.02 14.51
N ILE A 617 16.45 2.37 14.60
CA ILE A 617 15.35 1.48 14.20
C ILE A 617 15.18 1.42 12.68
N ARG A 618 15.54 2.50 11.97
CA ARG A 618 15.52 2.62 10.51
C ARG A 618 16.30 3.86 10.07
N PHE A 619 16.45 4.02 8.77
CA PHE A 619 16.97 5.22 8.13
C PHE A 619 15.87 5.94 7.33
N ARG A 620 15.92 7.27 7.30
CA ARG A 620 15.08 8.14 6.45
C ARG A 620 15.96 8.78 5.38
N GLN A 621 15.65 8.59 4.10
CA GLN A 621 16.39 9.25 3.03
C GLN A 621 16.13 10.77 3.03
N VAL A 622 17.18 11.56 3.21
CA VAL A 622 17.09 13.02 3.27
C VAL A 622 17.24 13.61 1.88
N TRP A 623 18.26 13.17 1.14
CA TRP A 623 18.63 13.77 -0.14
C TRP A 623 19.44 12.79 -1.00
N ASN A 624 19.42 12.98 -2.33
CA ASN A 624 20.22 12.20 -3.28
C ASN A 624 20.65 13.03 -4.51
N THR A 625 21.57 12.48 -5.30
CA THR A 625 22.07 13.10 -6.54
C THR A 625 21.42 12.58 -7.82
N ILE A 626 20.27 11.92 -7.76
CA ILE A 626 19.56 11.42 -8.94
C ILE A 626 19.06 12.59 -9.79
N GLY A 627 19.21 12.45 -11.11
CA GLY A 627 18.91 13.49 -12.09
C GLY A 627 20.08 14.46 -12.36
N LYS A 628 21.24 14.23 -11.75
CA LYS A 628 22.50 14.93 -12.10
C LYS A 628 23.24 14.17 -13.19
N ARG A 629 24.05 14.89 -13.96
CA ARG A 629 24.90 14.34 -15.04
C ARG A 629 26.12 13.58 -14.49
N THR A 630 25.89 12.57 -13.65
CA THR A 630 26.90 11.72 -13.00
C THR A 630 26.38 10.29 -12.95
N GLU A 631 27.26 9.30 -13.16
CA GLU A 631 26.93 7.88 -12.98
C GLU A 631 27.14 7.43 -11.52
N LYS A 632 27.93 8.19 -10.76
CA LYS A 632 28.16 7.96 -9.33
C LYS A 632 27.18 8.76 -8.50
N HIS A 633 26.15 8.10 -8.00
CA HIS A 633 25.13 8.72 -7.15
C HIS A 633 25.49 8.66 -5.65
N LEU A 634 24.95 9.61 -4.91
CA LEU A 634 25.04 9.71 -3.45
C LEU A 634 23.62 9.70 -2.90
N TYR A 635 23.41 8.90 -1.87
CA TYR A 635 22.17 8.83 -1.11
C TYR A 635 22.49 9.14 0.35
N VAL A 636 21.81 10.13 0.93
CA VAL A 636 22.05 10.59 2.30
C VAL A 636 20.88 10.19 3.19
N TRP A 637 21.19 9.51 4.28
CA TRP A 637 20.26 8.84 5.17
C TRP A 637 20.37 9.38 6.60
N GLN A 638 19.24 9.81 7.17
CA GLN A 638 19.14 10.19 8.57
C GLN A 638 18.74 8.97 9.41
N PRO A 639 19.58 8.49 10.33
CA PRO A 639 19.18 7.45 11.27
C PRO A 639 18.09 7.94 12.23
N ILE A 640 17.14 7.05 12.55
CA ILE A 640 16.04 7.29 13.47
C ILE A 640 16.29 6.54 14.78
N PRO A 641 16.36 7.22 15.95
CA PRO A 641 16.65 6.58 17.23
C PRO A 641 15.48 5.70 17.71
N PRO A 642 15.73 4.70 18.57
CA PRO A 642 14.72 3.75 19.04
C PRO A 642 13.70 4.33 20.04
N SER A 643 14.06 5.36 20.80
CA SER A 643 13.17 6.09 21.72
C SER A 643 13.67 7.52 21.92
N GLN A 644 12.90 8.34 22.64
CA GLN A 644 13.28 9.70 23.02
C GLN A 644 14.50 9.75 23.97
N ASP A 645 14.85 8.62 24.60
CA ASP A 645 16.03 8.50 25.46
C ASP A 645 17.34 8.50 24.66
N PHE A 646 17.26 8.40 23.33
CA PHE A 646 18.40 8.35 22.43
C PHE A 646 18.31 9.41 21.32
N VAL A 647 19.47 9.85 20.86
CA VAL A 647 19.63 10.80 19.78
C VAL A 647 20.67 10.30 18.77
N CYS A 648 20.47 10.64 17.50
CA CYS A 648 21.45 10.40 16.45
C CYS A 648 22.22 11.69 16.14
N LEU A 649 23.54 11.60 16.01
CA LEU A 649 24.41 12.78 15.95
C LEU A 649 24.79 13.20 14.52
N GLY A 650 24.64 12.33 13.52
CA GLY A 650 24.99 12.61 12.14
C GLY A 650 24.27 11.70 11.14
N SER A 651 24.35 12.04 9.85
CA SER A 651 23.79 11.24 8.76
C SER A 651 24.79 10.22 8.23
N VAL A 652 24.29 9.17 7.58
CA VAL A 652 25.06 8.11 6.90
C VAL A 652 24.80 8.21 5.40
N CYS A 653 25.75 7.81 4.56
CA CYS A 653 25.62 7.90 3.11
C CYS A 653 25.93 6.57 2.42
N THR A 654 25.26 6.30 1.30
CA THR A 654 25.49 5.12 0.44
C THR A 654 25.67 5.53 -1.02
N PRO A 655 26.39 4.72 -1.83
CA PRO A 655 26.55 4.97 -3.27
C PRO A 655 25.35 4.47 -4.10
N ASN A 656 24.44 3.70 -3.51
CA ASN A 656 23.24 3.12 -4.10
C ASN A 656 21.98 3.49 -3.30
N ASP A 657 20.80 3.25 -3.87
CA ASP A 657 19.51 3.58 -3.25
C ASP A 657 19.13 2.63 -2.10
N ASP A 658 19.98 1.64 -1.80
CA ASP A 658 19.80 0.76 -0.66
C ASP A 658 20.09 1.53 0.65
N PRO A 659 19.19 1.46 1.66
CA PRO A 659 19.46 2.05 2.96
C PRO A 659 20.66 1.36 3.64
N PRO A 660 21.43 2.08 4.47
CA PRO A 660 22.54 1.48 5.22
C PRO A 660 22.06 0.36 6.16
N GLU A 661 22.95 -0.58 6.46
CA GLU A 661 22.70 -1.52 7.56
C GLU A 661 22.51 -0.76 8.88
N LEU A 662 21.62 -1.25 9.76
CA LEU A 662 21.42 -0.66 11.09
C LEU A 662 22.71 -0.61 11.91
N SER A 663 23.65 -1.51 11.63
CA SER A 663 24.98 -1.58 12.23
C SER A 663 25.89 -0.39 11.86
N ALA A 664 25.57 0.37 10.81
CA ALA A 664 26.41 1.41 10.25
C ALA A 664 26.59 2.62 11.18
N VAL A 665 25.68 2.83 12.13
CA VAL A 665 25.73 3.95 13.09
C VAL A 665 25.05 3.56 14.40
N ARG A 666 25.47 4.18 15.50
CA ARG A 666 24.91 3.96 16.83
C ARG A 666 24.21 5.22 17.33
N CYS A 667 23.07 5.05 17.99
CA CYS A 667 22.38 6.12 18.71
C CYS A 667 23.05 6.34 20.07
N ILE A 668 22.98 7.55 20.61
CA ILE A 668 23.62 7.91 21.88
C ILE A 668 22.55 8.35 22.89
N PRO A 669 22.68 8.04 24.19
CA PRO A 669 21.73 8.52 25.19
C PRO A 669 21.61 10.05 25.16
N THR A 670 20.39 10.57 25.09
CA THR A 670 20.09 12.01 25.11
C THR A 670 20.71 12.69 26.34
N ARG A 671 20.83 11.96 27.44
CA ARG A 671 21.46 12.43 28.69
C ARG A 671 22.97 12.70 28.57
N TRP A 672 23.66 12.08 27.60
CA TRP A 672 25.07 12.36 27.31
C TRP A 672 25.25 13.62 26.47
N CYS A 673 24.15 14.17 25.96
CA CYS A 673 24.14 15.22 24.97
C CYS A 673 23.77 16.59 25.57
N LYS A 674 24.26 17.64 24.91
CA LYS A 674 23.87 19.04 25.06
C LYS A 674 23.56 19.60 23.68
N PRO A 675 22.75 20.67 23.56
CA PRO A 675 22.57 21.35 22.28
C PRO A 675 23.91 21.79 21.68
N ALA A 676 24.07 21.61 20.37
CA ALA A 676 25.29 21.96 19.65
C ALA A 676 25.50 23.48 19.70
N LYS A 677 26.71 23.89 20.06
CA LYS A 677 27.04 25.33 20.16
C LYS A 677 27.31 25.98 18.81
N ASN A 678 27.77 25.19 17.85
CA ASN A 678 28.16 25.68 16.53
C ASN A 678 26.94 25.74 15.62
N LYS A 679 26.75 26.88 14.94
CA LYS A 679 25.78 26.96 13.86
C LYS A 679 26.19 26.01 12.71
N PRO A 680 25.23 25.38 12.01
CA PRO A 680 25.51 24.56 10.85
C PRO A 680 26.41 25.28 9.84
N LYS A 681 27.54 24.67 9.51
CA LYS A 681 28.51 25.22 8.56
C LYS A 681 28.35 24.54 7.20
N LEU A 682 28.06 25.32 6.17
CA LEU A 682 27.98 24.83 4.79
C LEU A 682 29.35 24.31 4.34
N ILE A 683 29.40 23.06 3.88
CA ILE A 683 30.59 22.45 3.29
C ILE A 683 30.48 22.41 1.77
N TRP A 684 29.29 22.09 1.26
CA TRP A 684 29.07 21.93 -0.17
C TRP A 684 27.61 22.15 -0.52
N SER A 685 27.35 22.62 -1.75
CA SER A 685 26.02 22.72 -2.33
C SER A 685 26.08 22.29 -3.78
N ASP A 686 24.97 21.80 -4.30
CA ASP A 686 24.88 21.40 -5.70
C ASP A 686 24.62 22.55 -6.68
N ALA A 687 24.89 23.79 -6.25
CA ALA A 687 24.74 24.97 -7.07
C ALA A 687 25.49 24.84 -8.41
N GLY A 688 24.78 25.11 -9.51
CA GLY A 688 25.29 24.96 -10.88
C GLY A 688 24.96 23.62 -11.55
N THR A 689 24.33 22.68 -10.83
CA THR A 689 23.87 21.39 -11.39
C THR A 689 22.37 21.37 -11.66
N GLY A 690 21.91 20.49 -12.56
CA GLY A 690 20.49 20.17 -12.73
C GLY A 690 19.98 19.17 -11.68
N GLY A 691 18.67 19.00 -11.54
CA GLY A 691 18.07 18.03 -10.61
C GLY A 691 17.68 18.62 -9.24
N LYS A 692 17.44 17.74 -8.26
CA LYS A 692 16.95 18.11 -6.93
C LYS A 692 18.03 18.85 -6.12
N LYS A 693 17.77 20.12 -5.81
CA LYS A 693 18.67 20.98 -5.01
C LYS A 693 19.03 20.35 -3.67
N GLY A 694 20.28 20.47 -3.27
CA GLY A 694 20.73 20.05 -1.93
C GLY A 694 22.08 20.58 -1.52
N ALA A 695 22.30 20.57 -0.21
CA ALA A 695 23.51 21.06 0.43
C ALA A 695 23.95 20.13 1.57
N VAL A 696 25.25 20.09 1.82
CA VAL A 696 25.91 19.30 2.87
C VAL A 696 26.52 20.23 3.90
N TRP A 697 26.26 19.93 5.17
CA TRP A 697 26.57 20.77 6.33
C TRP A 697 27.33 19.99 7.39
N VAL A 698 28.15 20.68 8.17
CA VAL A 698 28.71 20.18 9.43
C VAL A 698 27.95 20.83 10.58
N VAL A 699 27.47 20.02 11.53
CA VAL A 699 26.45 20.45 12.51
C VAL A 699 26.88 20.40 13.97
N ASN A 700 28.03 19.81 14.29
CA ASN A 700 28.49 19.62 15.68
C ASN A 700 30.02 19.66 15.80
N GLU A 701 30.53 19.72 17.03
CA GLU A 701 31.97 19.73 17.36
C GLU A 701 32.68 18.43 16.94
N MET A 702 31.92 17.35 16.76
CA MET A 702 32.43 16.05 16.28
C MET A 702 32.72 16.05 14.77
N GLY A 703 32.25 17.06 14.04
CA GLY A 703 32.48 17.21 12.60
C GLY A 703 31.56 16.36 11.72
N LEU A 704 30.43 15.88 12.26
CA LEU A 704 29.51 15.00 11.54
C LEU A 704 28.74 15.78 10.46
N MET A 705 28.51 15.11 9.34
CA MET A 705 27.77 15.68 8.22
C MET A 705 26.27 15.42 8.30
N VAL A 706 25.50 16.35 7.74
CA VAL A 706 24.09 16.16 7.36
C VAL A 706 23.85 16.79 5.98
N ALA A 707 22.74 16.43 5.35
CA ALA A 707 22.29 17.08 4.12
C ALA A 707 20.93 17.76 4.32
N THR A 708 20.65 18.79 3.51
CA THR A 708 19.32 19.42 3.42
C THR A 708 18.80 19.34 2.00
N ARG A 709 17.46 19.33 1.87
CA ARG A 709 16.78 19.58 0.59
C ARG A 709 16.79 21.09 0.37
N GLY A 710 17.40 21.55 -0.72
CA GLY A 710 17.68 22.98 -0.95
C GLY A 710 19.05 23.43 -0.42
N HIS A 711 19.27 24.74 -0.40
CA HIS A 711 20.56 25.36 -0.02
C HIS A 711 20.51 26.07 1.33
N ASP A 712 19.36 26.01 2.00
CA ASP A 712 19.18 26.61 3.31
C ASP A 712 19.78 25.74 4.42
N PRO A 713 20.27 26.37 5.51
CA PRO A 713 20.81 25.64 6.65
C PRO A 713 19.74 24.75 7.30
N PRO A 714 20.12 23.60 7.87
CA PRO A 714 19.17 22.73 8.55
C PRO A 714 18.54 23.43 9.76
N THR A 715 17.23 23.23 9.93
CA THR A 715 16.42 23.81 11.01
C THR A 715 16.32 22.92 12.25
N GLU A 716 16.74 21.65 12.15
CA GLU A 716 16.72 20.68 13.24
C GLU A 716 17.74 21.03 14.34
N ALA A 717 17.44 20.67 15.59
CA ALA A 717 18.35 20.86 16.71
C ALA A 717 19.41 19.74 16.74
N TYR A 718 20.69 20.13 16.65
CA TYR A 718 21.83 19.21 16.72
C TYR A 718 22.45 19.19 18.10
N HIS A 719 23.21 18.14 18.39
CA HIS A 719 23.72 17.84 19.72
C HIS A 719 25.22 17.56 19.72
N ASP A 720 25.89 17.99 20.80
CA ASP A 720 27.27 17.67 21.18
C ASP A 720 27.26 16.83 22.47
N LEU A 721 28.37 16.15 22.80
CA LEU A 721 28.50 15.53 24.12
C LEU A 721 28.71 16.59 25.22
N HIS A 722 28.10 16.39 26.39
CA HIS A 722 28.28 17.30 27.52
C HIS A 722 29.74 17.34 27.99
N THR A 723 30.41 16.17 28.02
CA THR A 723 31.81 16.01 28.45
C THR A 723 32.55 15.12 27.46
N GLN A 724 33.80 15.47 27.14
CA GLN A 724 34.63 14.70 26.20
C GLN A 724 35.12 13.35 26.75
N ARG A 725 35.02 13.15 28.07
CA ARG A 725 35.42 11.93 28.78
C ARG A 725 34.66 11.79 30.09
N PHE A 726 34.06 10.64 30.34
CA PHE A 726 33.37 10.32 31.60
C PHE A 726 33.33 8.81 31.83
N PHE A 727 32.96 8.41 33.05
CA PHE A 727 32.65 7.02 33.40
C PHE A 727 31.14 6.87 33.53
N LEU A 728 30.63 5.67 33.27
CA LEU A 728 29.20 5.39 33.42
C LEU A 728 28.76 5.54 34.88
N GLN A 729 27.54 6.04 35.07
CA GLN A 729 26.95 6.36 36.37
C GLN A 729 25.73 5.50 36.65
N ALA A 730 25.19 5.57 37.88
CA ALA A 730 23.95 4.89 38.28
C ALA A 730 22.75 5.19 37.37
N ALA A 731 22.69 6.40 36.80
CA ALA A 731 21.65 6.76 35.85
C ALA A 731 21.77 6.02 34.50
N ASP A 732 22.99 5.69 34.06
CA ASP A 732 23.21 4.89 32.85
C ASP A 732 22.82 3.43 33.10
N PHE A 733 23.08 2.91 34.30
CA PHE A 733 22.62 1.58 34.69
C PHE A 733 21.10 1.47 34.76
N ALA A 734 20.41 2.50 35.27
CA ALA A 734 18.95 2.55 35.27
C ALA A 734 18.40 2.55 33.84
N LEU A 735 19.02 3.31 32.93
CA LEU A 735 18.67 3.30 31.50
C LEU A 735 18.92 1.93 30.86
N LEU A 736 20.01 1.26 31.24
CA LEU A 736 20.40 -0.05 30.71
C LEU A 736 19.46 -1.19 31.20
N THR A 737 19.09 -1.18 32.48
CA THR A 737 18.40 -2.31 33.13
C THR A 737 16.90 -2.11 33.35
N GLY A 738 16.41 -0.88 33.20
CA GLY A 738 15.02 -0.51 33.54
C GLY A 738 14.70 -0.63 35.04
N LYS A 739 15.69 -0.87 35.90
CA LYS A 739 15.51 -0.95 37.36
C LYS A 739 15.72 0.43 37.97
N ASP A 740 14.72 0.94 38.66
CA ASP A 740 14.88 2.11 39.52
C ASP A 740 15.89 1.77 40.62
N VAL A 741 16.98 2.53 40.69
CA VAL A 741 17.93 2.45 41.78
C VAL A 741 17.23 2.98 43.04
N LYS A 742 16.62 2.08 43.82
CA LYS A 742 16.21 2.40 45.19
C LYS A 742 17.46 2.93 45.89
N LYS A 743 17.43 4.20 46.33
CA LYS A 743 18.41 4.73 47.27
C LYS A 743 18.40 3.84 48.51
N GLY A 744 19.33 2.91 48.57
CA GLY A 744 19.59 2.09 49.72
C GLY A 744 20.04 2.98 50.87
N THR A 745 19.26 2.93 51.94
CA THR A 745 19.52 3.47 53.25
C THR A 745 20.84 2.99 53.84
N GLY A 746 21.62 3.92 54.39
CA GLY A 746 22.38 3.72 55.62
C GLY A 746 23.88 3.44 55.50
N VAL A 747 24.69 4.50 55.64
CA VAL A 747 25.81 4.49 56.61
C VAL A 747 25.76 5.80 57.40
N THR A 748 25.82 5.64 58.71
CA THR A 748 25.75 6.60 59.80
C THR A 748 26.97 7.52 59.90
N GLY A 749 26.74 8.76 60.31
CA GLY A 749 27.60 9.48 61.26
C GLY A 749 28.60 10.49 60.70
N GLY A 750 28.31 11.77 60.91
CA GLY A 750 29.25 12.88 60.73
C GLY A 750 28.53 14.22 60.74
N GLY A 751 28.39 14.83 61.92
CA GLY A 751 27.55 16.01 62.12
C GLY A 751 28.11 17.30 61.49
N VAL A 752 27.23 18.31 61.38
CA VAL A 752 27.35 19.62 62.05
C VAL A 752 26.47 20.67 61.35
N SER A 753 25.70 21.37 62.18
CA SER A 753 25.23 22.76 62.06
C SER A 753 24.03 23.11 61.15
N LYS A 754 22.92 23.36 61.86
CA LYS A 754 21.78 24.22 61.51
C LYS A 754 22.23 25.57 60.94
N THR A 755 21.53 26.07 59.93
CA THR A 755 21.10 27.49 59.85
C THR A 755 20.09 27.65 58.70
N THR A 756 18.82 27.81 59.06
CA THR A 756 17.84 28.53 58.22
C THR A 756 17.99 30.03 58.49
N PRO A 757 17.78 30.87 57.47
CA PRO A 757 17.06 32.11 57.74
C PRO A 757 15.89 32.34 56.80
N LYS A 758 14.81 32.78 57.46
CA LYS A 758 13.58 33.41 57.02
C LYS A 758 13.75 34.31 55.78
N ARG A 759 12.83 34.17 54.83
CA ARG A 759 12.56 35.17 53.78
C ARG A 759 11.41 36.07 54.27
N THR A 760 11.75 37.25 54.77
CA THR A 760 10.83 38.37 54.96
C THR A 760 10.63 39.09 53.62
N SER A 761 9.37 39.30 53.26
CA SER A 761 8.94 40.27 52.26
C SER A 761 9.22 41.68 52.77
N ILE A 762 9.59 42.60 51.86
CA ILE A 762 9.20 44.02 51.78
C ILE A 762 9.95 44.60 50.57
N PHE A 763 9.21 44.99 49.54
CA PHE A 763 9.63 45.98 48.53
C PHE A 763 9.02 47.32 48.93
N PRO A 764 9.77 48.43 48.92
CA PRO A 764 9.19 49.76 48.79
C PRO A 764 9.29 50.26 47.35
N SER A 765 8.27 51.06 47.03
CA SER A 765 7.89 51.62 45.74
C SER A 765 8.67 52.88 45.31
N ARG A 766 8.47 53.21 44.02
CA ARG A 766 8.52 54.54 43.36
C ARG A 766 9.86 54.98 42.76
N ARG A 767 9.92 55.03 41.42
CA ARG A 767 9.34 56.11 40.62
C ARG A 767 8.81 55.59 39.29
#